data_AF-A0A1G1WG92-F1
#
_entry.id   AF-A0A1G1WG92-F1
#
_cell.length_a   1.000
_cell.length_b   1.000
_cell.length_c   1.000
_cell.angle_alpha   90.00
_cell.angle_beta   90.00
_cell.angle_gamma   90.00
#
_symmetry.space_group_name_H-M   'P 1'
#
loop_
_entity.id
_entity.type
_entity.pdbx_description
1 polymer ?
#
loop_
_entity_poly.entity_id
_entity_poly.type
_entity_poly.pdbx_seq_one_letter_code
_entity_poly.pdbx_strand_id
1 'polypeptide(L)'
;MAHSRLAVSLWVVSLVIKGRNLEMRDLKIALLLGAMLAALLFSTGTSIAAPLSGAIFTTTPDGVIVNENTHYERKIEVYLDGGPGPNAPQTAAGLPDGNYYFQVTDPPGKVLLSEDPAKCREIRVQDGVIVELVSIGRTYGNGSKATPCSVQDPPAPPNGLGVAGPSGRHDTNVDSDHGPPAIVVQLMPFFDTPNPGGVYKAWIIPVGRYVANGGNPAAVPQVYKVKGVQIGYQRDPGFGPPRDQVKTDNFKVKEFLPPEVTVRKFHDVDGDGIWDSGEPEIGVDQCVNTSGNIVSCPGGWPYMWTAPVDGGTVTDGPFYTPGLHLAAVPGTYTACEILLLGWAQMALYVDGLSQPLDLCGDVVVAGTSGEKHEIVFGDTRPGEVSGHKVIDYDADGVLDPEDVCPSAAVDPINHPGCAGVSVYLVGTDNLGNSVNRTTLTDDDGYYEFTGVMPGSYVVSVGEPAGFYCSYPDPCNWSFPVLSGEAVNDLNFGDYSLAEVSGVKFFDRNGNGEQDAGEEGIPDVEIHLDGTDGQGNEVHLLTLSCGGAVDCAGEPVGTFRFSDLVPGDYEITEVTPAGFVQIWPEGGHSVVLTSDEVCTDNDFANFGPCDGLTPGYWSNWRNHYTEGQFLPLLQGTVAAGNVALADDYLSSVGCDADDALHCMRRFLLANQLTLNLTQHSELPNPDDAGLVGLCRIEGIGTLQSAISDALAILARPLGFSRDEILVVKNRLAAFAELNG
;
A
#
# COMPACT_ATOMS: atom_id res chain seq x y z
N MET A 1 -45.21 -21.52 -94.95
CA MET A 1 -45.85 -22.20 -96.10
C MET A 1 -47.04 -21.35 -96.56
N ALA A 2 -47.36 -21.38 -97.85
CA ALA A 2 -48.69 -21.22 -98.47
C ALA A 2 -49.72 -20.18 -97.94
N HIS A 3 -50.10 -19.22 -98.81
CA HIS A 3 -51.49 -18.73 -99.11
C HIS A 3 -52.37 -18.18 -97.94
N SER A 4 -53.41 -17.34 -98.05
CA SER A 4 -54.17 -16.59 -99.08
C SER A 4 -55.21 -15.68 -98.31
N ARG A 5 -55.90 -14.64 -98.80
CA ARG A 5 -56.08 -13.93 -100.11
C ARG A 5 -56.65 -12.50 -99.80
N LEU A 6 -56.59 -11.51 -100.70
CA LEU A 6 -57.69 -10.98 -101.55
C LEU A 6 -59.11 -10.97 -100.92
N ALA A 7 -59.99 -9.96 -101.10
CA ALA A 7 -59.90 -8.71 -101.87
C ALA A 7 -61.09 -7.74 -101.57
N VAL A 8 -60.90 -6.44 -101.90
CA VAL A 8 -61.84 -5.53 -102.63
C VAL A 8 -63.33 -5.51 -102.19
N SER A 9 -63.81 -4.48 -101.48
CA SER A 9 -64.25 -3.12 -101.94
C SER A 9 -65.72 -2.99 -102.38
N LEU A 10 -66.28 -1.79 -102.14
CA LEU A 10 -67.46 -1.16 -102.76
C LEU A 10 -68.82 -1.89 -102.71
N TRP A 11 -69.75 -1.33 -101.93
CA TRP A 11 -71.20 -1.15 -102.14
C TRP A 11 -71.69 -0.37 -100.89
N VAL A 12 -72.39 0.78 -100.89
CA VAL A 12 -73.09 1.57 -101.92
C VAL A 12 -73.05 3.06 -101.56
N VAL A 13 -72.87 3.92 -102.56
CA VAL A 13 -73.47 5.27 -102.60
C VAL A 13 -74.53 5.27 -103.70
N SER A 14 -75.62 6.02 -103.52
CA SER A 14 -76.82 6.11 -104.39
C SER A 14 -77.81 4.94 -104.19
N LEU A 15 -79.02 5.15 -103.66
CA LEU A 15 -80.03 6.04 -104.22
C LEU A 15 -80.96 6.67 -103.14
N VAL A 16 -81.40 7.89 -103.41
CA VAL A 16 -82.62 8.48 -102.83
C VAL A 16 -83.84 7.93 -103.60
N ILE A 17 -85.05 8.19 -103.09
CA ILE A 17 -86.37 8.05 -103.77
C ILE A 17 -87.04 6.66 -103.67
N LYS A 18 -87.74 6.42 -102.55
CA LYS A 18 -89.22 6.36 -102.53
C LYS A 18 -89.72 6.48 -101.10
N GLY A 19 -90.76 7.30 -100.89
CA GLY A 19 -91.16 7.73 -99.55
C GLY A 19 -91.76 6.62 -98.69
N ARG A 20 -91.22 6.47 -97.47
CA ARG A 20 -91.89 5.95 -96.27
C ARG A 20 -91.13 6.47 -95.05
N ASN A 21 -91.85 6.85 -94.00
CA ASN A 21 -91.25 7.32 -92.75
C ASN A 21 -90.49 6.16 -92.10
N LEU A 22 -89.20 6.36 -91.79
CA LEU A 22 -88.42 5.47 -90.93
C LEU A 22 -88.61 5.89 -89.48
N GLU A 23 -89.08 4.98 -88.63
CA GLU A 23 -89.23 5.26 -87.20
C GLU A 23 -87.88 5.23 -86.47
N MET A 24 -87.77 5.98 -85.37
CA MET A 24 -86.54 6.12 -84.56
C MET A 24 -86.00 4.82 -83.93
N ARG A 25 -86.61 3.66 -84.19
CA ARG A 25 -86.14 2.34 -83.72
C ARG A 25 -85.02 1.79 -84.60
N ASP A 26 -85.11 1.92 -85.92
CA ASP A 26 -84.13 1.32 -86.84
C ASP A 26 -82.75 2.01 -86.77
N LEU A 27 -82.74 3.31 -86.51
CA LEU A 27 -81.50 4.09 -86.34
C LEU A 27 -80.70 3.66 -85.09
N LYS A 28 -81.37 3.18 -84.03
CA LYS A 28 -80.72 2.73 -82.80
C LYS A 28 -80.05 1.37 -82.95
N ILE A 29 -80.65 0.46 -83.72
CA ILE A 29 -80.08 -0.88 -83.99
C ILE A 29 -78.84 -0.74 -84.89
N ALA A 30 -78.90 0.13 -85.90
CA ALA A 30 -77.75 0.43 -86.77
C ALA A 30 -76.57 1.06 -86.01
N LEU A 31 -76.83 2.01 -85.09
CA LEU A 31 -75.76 2.59 -84.26
C LEU A 31 -75.14 1.58 -83.29
N LEU A 32 -75.93 0.70 -82.68
CA LEU A 32 -75.41 -0.30 -81.72
C LEU A 32 -74.54 -1.36 -82.39
N LEU A 33 -74.93 -1.85 -83.58
CA LEU A 33 -74.11 -2.78 -84.37
C LEU A 33 -72.86 -2.10 -84.95
N GLY A 34 -72.97 -0.85 -85.39
CA GLY A 34 -71.82 -0.05 -85.83
C GLY A 34 -70.80 0.21 -84.71
N ALA A 35 -71.28 0.51 -83.49
CA ALA A 35 -70.42 0.72 -82.32
C ALA A 35 -69.70 -0.57 -81.88
N MET A 36 -70.38 -1.73 -81.91
CA MET A 36 -69.72 -3.01 -81.60
C MET A 36 -68.66 -3.41 -82.64
N LEU A 37 -68.90 -3.14 -83.93
CA LEU A 37 -67.91 -3.46 -84.97
C LEU A 37 -66.71 -2.49 -84.97
N ALA A 38 -66.93 -1.22 -84.64
CA ALA A 38 -65.86 -0.24 -84.44
C ALA A 38 -65.02 -0.55 -83.17
N ALA A 39 -65.66 -1.03 -82.09
CA ALA A 39 -64.96 -1.44 -80.87
C ALA A 39 -64.06 -2.68 -81.06
N LEU A 40 -64.41 -3.59 -82.00
CA LEU A 40 -63.54 -4.73 -82.36
C LEU A 40 -62.40 -4.37 -83.34
N LEU A 41 -62.42 -3.20 -83.97
CA LEU A 41 -61.39 -2.77 -84.93
C LEU A 41 -60.40 -1.73 -84.35
N PHE A 42 -60.63 -1.27 -83.11
CA PHE A 42 -59.70 -0.42 -82.35
C PHE A 42 -59.24 -1.05 -81.03
N SER A 43 -59.11 -2.38 -81.00
CA SER A 43 -58.23 -3.02 -80.01
C SER A 43 -56.78 -2.71 -80.36
N THR A 44 -56.28 -1.54 -79.95
CA THR A 44 -54.83 -1.32 -79.85
C THR A 44 -54.30 -2.38 -78.89
N GLY A 45 -53.67 -3.42 -79.43
CA GLY A 45 -52.98 -4.41 -78.61
C GLY A 45 -51.93 -3.68 -77.79
N THR A 46 -52.19 -3.54 -76.49
CA THR A 46 -51.17 -3.10 -75.55
C THR A 46 -50.06 -4.14 -75.60
N SER A 47 -48.94 -3.79 -76.25
CA SER A 47 -47.75 -4.62 -76.18
C SER A 47 -47.30 -4.64 -74.72
N ILE A 48 -47.60 -5.75 -74.04
CA ILE A 48 -47.00 -6.02 -72.74
C ILE A 48 -45.50 -6.06 -72.99
N ALA A 49 -44.79 -5.10 -72.40
CA ALA A 49 -43.34 -5.04 -72.50
C ALA A 49 -42.77 -6.37 -72.00
N ALA A 50 -41.84 -6.96 -72.74
CA ALA A 50 -41.15 -8.15 -72.29
C ALA A 50 -40.48 -7.87 -70.92
N PRO A 51 -40.50 -8.83 -69.98
CA PRO A 51 -39.74 -8.72 -68.75
C PRO A 51 -38.28 -8.37 -69.03
N LEU A 52 -37.68 -7.55 -68.17
CA LEU A 52 -36.26 -7.26 -68.24
C LEU A 52 -35.50 -8.58 -68.04
N SER A 53 -34.62 -8.94 -68.98
CA SER A 53 -33.73 -10.10 -68.84
C SER A 53 -32.49 -9.74 -68.01
N GLY A 54 -31.70 -10.76 -67.67
CA GLY A 54 -30.45 -10.59 -66.95
C GLY A 54 -30.56 -10.51 -65.43
N ALA A 55 -29.44 -10.23 -64.78
CA ALA A 55 -29.26 -10.02 -63.34
C ALA A 55 -28.36 -8.80 -63.07
N ILE A 56 -28.33 -8.36 -61.81
CA ILE A 56 -27.29 -7.47 -61.27
C ILE A 56 -26.75 -8.10 -59.99
N PHE A 57 -25.54 -7.71 -59.63
CA PHE A 57 -24.91 -8.13 -58.39
C PHE A 57 -24.33 -6.93 -57.67
N THR A 58 -24.39 -6.96 -56.33
CA THR A 58 -23.47 -6.17 -55.51
C THR A 58 -22.14 -6.89 -55.40
N THR A 59 -21.06 -6.13 -55.47
CA THR A 59 -19.68 -6.63 -55.42
C THR A 59 -18.75 -5.75 -54.59
N THR A 60 -17.60 -6.31 -54.22
CA THR A 60 -16.41 -5.61 -53.75
C THR A 60 -15.83 -4.66 -54.82
N PRO A 61 -14.95 -3.70 -54.45
CA PRO A 61 -14.41 -2.69 -55.37
C PRO A 61 -13.57 -3.22 -56.55
N ASP A 62 -13.22 -4.51 -56.57
CA ASP A 62 -12.47 -5.19 -57.63
C ASP A 62 -13.36 -5.99 -58.61
N GLY A 63 -14.64 -6.19 -58.31
CA GLY A 63 -15.56 -6.99 -59.13
C GLY A 63 -15.53 -8.51 -58.91
N VAL A 64 -14.71 -9.02 -57.98
CA VAL A 64 -14.44 -10.47 -57.88
C VAL A 64 -15.50 -11.22 -57.05
N ILE A 65 -16.04 -10.60 -56.01
CA ILE A 65 -16.95 -11.26 -55.05
C ILE A 65 -18.38 -10.74 -55.25
N VAL A 66 -19.23 -11.54 -55.89
CA VAL A 66 -20.64 -11.21 -56.13
C VAL A 66 -21.60 -11.96 -55.19
N ASN A 67 -22.66 -11.27 -54.74
CA ASN A 67 -23.84 -11.89 -54.11
C ASN A 67 -23.60 -12.65 -52.77
N GLU A 68 -22.56 -12.31 -52.02
CA GLU A 68 -22.37 -12.81 -50.65
C GLU A 68 -22.94 -11.83 -49.60
N ASN A 69 -23.91 -12.29 -48.81
CA ASN A 69 -24.78 -11.45 -47.95
C ASN A 69 -24.09 -10.83 -46.69
N THR A 70 -22.75 -10.85 -46.60
CA THR A 70 -22.01 -10.68 -45.34
C THR A 70 -20.65 -9.96 -45.41
N HIS A 71 -20.27 -9.34 -46.54
CA HIS A 71 -18.85 -8.95 -46.76
C HIS A 71 -18.51 -7.46 -46.65
N TYR A 72 -19.47 -6.55 -46.80
CA TYR A 72 -19.16 -5.12 -46.77
C TYR A 72 -19.02 -4.64 -45.32
N GLU A 73 -17.81 -4.26 -44.89
CA GLU A 73 -17.57 -3.65 -43.58
C GLU A 73 -18.13 -2.22 -43.54
N ARG A 74 -18.04 -1.51 -44.68
CA ARG A 74 -18.49 -0.11 -44.81
C ARG A 74 -19.25 0.12 -46.12
N LYS A 75 -20.11 1.14 -46.14
CA LYS A 75 -20.92 1.50 -47.33
C LYS A 75 -20.07 1.84 -48.56
N ILE A 76 -18.85 2.34 -48.37
CA ILE A 76 -17.92 2.69 -49.45
C ILE A 76 -17.31 1.45 -50.15
N GLU A 77 -17.48 0.25 -49.61
CA GLU A 77 -17.01 -0.99 -50.25
C GLU A 77 -18.07 -1.64 -51.14
N VAL A 78 -19.30 -1.11 -51.17
CA VAL A 78 -20.40 -1.68 -51.96
C VAL A 78 -20.42 -1.09 -53.37
N TYR A 79 -20.13 -1.93 -54.36
CA TYR A 79 -20.20 -1.60 -55.78
C TYR A 79 -21.31 -2.40 -56.46
N LEU A 80 -21.76 -1.91 -57.62
CA LEU A 80 -22.69 -2.55 -58.53
C LEU A 80 -21.91 -3.14 -59.70
N ASP A 81 -22.16 -4.41 -59.97
CA ASP A 81 -21.69 -5.15 -61.13
C ASP A 81 -22.87 -5.55 -62.03
N GLY A 82 -22.58 -5.70 -63.32
CA GLY A 82 -23.52 -6.15 -64.33
C GLY A 82 -22.91 -7.22 -65.21
N GLY A 83 -23.70 -8.26 -65.48
CA GLY A 83 -23.24 -9.41 -66.25
C GLY A 83 -22.95 -10.63 -65.36
N PRO A 84 -23.00 -11.85 -65.92
CA PRO A 84 -22.59 -13.05 -65.20
C PRO A 84 -21.08 -13.25 -65.35
N GLY A 85 -20.30 -12.74 -64.38
CA GLY A 85 -18.86 -13.03 -64.28
C GLY A 85 -18.58 -14.51 -63.99
N PRO A 86 -17.31 -14.96 -64.08
CA PRO A 86 -16.90 -16.32 -63.69
C PRO A 86 -17.37 -16.74 -62.29
N ASN A 87 -17.51 -15.78 -61.36
CA ASN A 87 -17.94 -16.00 -59.99
C ASN A 87 -19.46 -15.82 -59.78
N ALA A 88 -20.20 -15.36 -60.80
CA ALA A 88 -21.65 -15.27 -60.75
C ALA A 88 -22.33 -16.64 -60.87
N PRO A 89 -23.60 -16.79 -60.42
CA PRO A 89 -24.35 -18.03 -60.63
C PRO A 89 -24.41 -18.39 -62.12
N GLN A 90 -23.98 -19.60 -62.50
CA GLN A 90 -23.83 -20.06 -63.90
C GLN A 90 -25.10 -19.99 -64.77
N THR A 91 -26.27 -19.74 -64.17
CA THR A 91 -27.55 -19.55 -64.86
C THR A 91 -27.98 -18.09 -65.02
N ALA A 92 -27.19 -17.14 -64.52
CA ALA A 92 -27.44 -15.72 -64.70
C ALA A 92 -27.13 -15.28 -66.14
N ALA A 93 -27.77 -14.20 -66.58
CA ALA A 93 -27.60 -13.64 -67.91
C ALA A 93 -27.22 -12.16 -67.81
N GLY A 94 -26.58 -11.63 -68.86
CA GLY A 94 -26.28 -10.21 -68.97
C GLY A 94 -27.54 -9.34 -69.05
N LEU A 95 -27.43 -8.09 -68.62
CA LEU A 95 -28.44 -7.08 -68.90
C LEU A 95 -28.45 -6.77 -70.41
N PRO A 96 -29.60 -6.47 -71.04
CA PRO A 96 -29.62 -5.96 -72.40
C PRO A 96 -28.84 -4.65 -72.56
N ASP A 97 -28.21 -4.44 -73.71
CA ASP A 97 -27.53 -3.19 -74.04
C ASP A 97 -28.43 -1.95 -73.86
N GLY A 98 -27.86 -0.88 -73.32
CA GLY A 98 -28.53 0.41 -73.18
C GLY A 98 -28.15 1.17 -71.92
N ASN A 99 -28.81 2.31 -71.71
CA ASN A 99 -28.62 3.12 -70.50
C ASN A 99 -29.64 2.74 -69.43
N TYR A 100 -29.18 2.71 -68.19
CA TYR A 100 -29.94 2.34 -67.01
C TYR A 100 -29.76 3.38 -65.89
N TYR A 101 -30.77 3.51 -65.03
CA TYR A 101 -30.60 4.13 -63.71
C TYR A 101 -30.57 3.04 -62.63
N PHE A 102 -29.72 3.20 -61.62
CA PHE A 102 -29.72 2.35 -60.42
C PHE A 102 -30.13 3.13 -59.16
N GLN A 103 -30.55 2.46 -58.08
CA GLN A 103 -30.84 3.06 -56.76
C GLN A 103 -30.65 2.07 -55.61
N VAL A 104 -30.50 2.59 -54.37
CA VAL A 104 -30.52 1.82 -53.12
C VAL A 104 -31.78 2.11 -52.32
N THR A 105 -32.41 1.09 -51.73
CA THR A 105 -33.60 1.22 -50.87
C THR A 105 -33.56 0.27 -49.67
N ASP A 106 -34.55 0.39 -48.76
CA ASP A 106 -34.93 -0.70 -47.86
C ASP A 106 -35.37 -1.96 -48.64
N PRO A 107 -35.36 -3.18 -48.07
CA PRO A 107 -35.67 -4.40 -48.84
C PRO A 107 -37.09 -4.45 -49.44
N PRO A 108 -38.14 -3.88 -48.79
CA PRO A 108 -39.46 -3.66 -49.41
C PRO A 108 -39.50 -2.64 -50.57
N GLY A 109 -38.48 -1.79 -50.73
CA GLY A 109 -38.46 -0.66 -51.67
C GLY A 109 -39.41 0.47 -51.30
N LYS A 110 -39.83 0.58 -50.03
CA LYS A 110 -40.73 1.63 -49.53
C LYS A 110 -40.00 2.95 -49.25
N VAL A 111 -38.73 2.89 -48.90
CA VAL A 111 -37.89 4.04 -48.54
C VAL A 111 -36.69 4.07 -49.48
N LEU A 112 -36.54 5.18 -50.20
CA LEU A 112 -35.37 5.45 -51.01
C LEU A 112 -34.20 5.82 -50.08
N LEU A 113 -33.05 5.17 -50.24
CA LEU A 113 -31.86 5.43 -49.43
C LEU A 113 -30.79 6.23 -50.19
N SER A 114 -30.70 6.09 -51.52
CA SER A 114 -29.82 6.94 -52.34
C SER A 114 -30.14 8.43 -52.15
N GLU A 115 -29.10 9.23 -51.92
CA GLU A 115 -29.21 10.63 -51.49
C GLU A 115 -29.29 11.64 -52.65
N ASP A 116 -28.84 11.22 -53.83
CA ASP A 116 -28.71 12.02 -55.04
C ASP A 116 -29.85 11.74 -56.05
N PRO A 117 -30.04 12.56 -57.11
CA PRO A 117 -31.00 12.29 -58.17
C PRO A 117 -30.60 11.11 -59.07
N ALA A 118 -31.57 10.39 -59.64
CA ALA A 118 -31.30 9.26 -60.53
C ALA A 118 -30.42 9.61 -61.75
N LYS A 119 -30.42 10.85 -62.25
CA LYS A 119 -29.52 11.34 -63.32
C LYS A 119 -28.03 11.22 -62.97
N CYS A 120 -27.70 11.19 -61.68
CA CYS A 120 -26.35 11.02 -61.16
C CYS A 120 -25.96 9.52 -61.02
N ARG A 121 -26.94 8.63 -61.18
CA ARG A 121 -26.85 7.16 -61.15
C ARG A 121 -27.13 6.53 -62.53
N GLU A 122 -26.74 7.20 -63.62
CA GLU A 122 -26.91 6.69 -65.00
C GLU A 122 -25.68 5.87 -65.41
N ILE A 123 -25.89 4.62 -65.84
CA ILE A 123 -24.84 3.74 -66.36
C ILE A 123 -25.17 3.23 -67.76
N ARG A 124 -24.14 2.88 -68.54
CA ARG A 124 -24.29 2.20 -69.84
C ARG A 124 -23.88 0.73 -69.70
N VAL A 125 -24.76 -0.15 -70.15
CA VAL A 125 -24.51 -1.57 -70.34
C VAL A 125 -24.23 -1.85 -71.81
N GLN A 126 -23.22 -2.67 -72.09
CA GLN A 126 -22.91 -3.19 -73.41
C GLN A 126 -22.42 -4.64 -73.30
N ASP A 127 -22.87 -5.52 -74.19
CA ASP A 127 -22.47 -6.93 -74.26
C ASP A 127 -22.74 -7.71 -72.94
N GLY A 128 -23.69 -7.22 -72.14
CA GLY A 128 -24.10 -7.79 -70.85
C GLY A 128 -23.50 -7.12 -69.62
N VAL A 129 -22.41 -6.37 -69.75
CA VAL A 129 -21.62 -5.77 -68.66
C VAL A 129 -21.76 -4.26 -68.57
N ILE A 130 -21.45 -3.67 -67.40
CA ILE A 130 -21.40 -2.20 -67.23
C ILE A 130 -20.08 -1.70 -67.81
N VAL A 131 -20.14 -0.68 -68.69
CA VAL A 131 -18.93 -0.14 -69.39
C VAL A 131 -18.72 1.36 -69.17
N GLU A 132 -19.65 2.07 -68.53
CA GLU A 132 -19.55 3.51 -68.29
C GLU A 132 -20.51 4.00 -67.19
N LEU A 133 -20.01 4.86 -66.30
CA LEU A 133 -20.83 5.74 -65.46
C LEU A 133 -21.12 7.04 -66.24
N VAL A 134 -22.27 7.05 -66.90
CA VAL A 134 -22.71 8.08 -67.86
C VAL A 134 -23.03 9.43 -67.19
N SER A 135 -23.11 9.46 -65.85
CA SER A 135 -23.37 10.66 -65.04
C SER A 135 -22.16 11.56 -64.81
N ILE A 136 -20.93 11.08 -65.09
CA ILE A 136 -19.70 11.85 -64.88
C ILE A 136 -19.77 13.19 -65.64
N GLY A 137 -19.55 14.29 -64.92
CA GLY A 137 -19.57 15.65 -65.46
C GLY A 137 -20.97 16.25 -65.73
N ARG A 138 -22.07 15.56 -65.38
CA ARG A 138 -23.43 16.10 -65.48
C ARG A 138 -23.80 16.98 -64.28
N THR A 139 -24.86 17.79 -64.40
CA THR A 139 -25.45 18.58 -63.31
C THR A 139 -26.96 18.35 -63.16
N TYR A 140 -27.50 18.65 -61.97
CA TYR A 140 -28.93 18.63 -61.62
C TYR A 140 -29.37 19.93 -60.92
N GLY A 141 -30.67 20.19 -60.80
CA GLY A 141 -31.20 21.50 -60.40
C GLY A 141 -31.39 22.45 -61.59
N ASN A 142 -31.59 23.75 -61.32
CA ASN A 142 -32.00 24.73 -62.33
C ASN A 142 -31.11 26.00 -62.34
N GLY A 143 -30.81 26.51 -63.53
CA GLY A 143 -30.02 27.73 -63.75
C GLY A 143 -28.55 27.62 -63.33
N SER A 144 -27.94 28.77 -63.02
CA SER A 144 -26.53 28.91 -62.58
C SER A 144 -26.24 28.37 -61.18
N LYS A 145 -27.19 27.65 -60.56
CA LYS A 145 -27.06 26.94 -59.29
C LYS A 145 -27.16 25.41 -59.44
N ALA A 146 -26.96 24.88 -60.64
CA ALA A 146 -27.03 23.45 -60.89
C ALA A 146 -25.87 22.71 -60.19
N THR A 147 -26.20 21.78 -59.29
CA THR A 147 -25.23 20.97 -58.55
C THR A 147 -24.66 19.89 -59.48
N PRO A 148 -23.33 19.68 -59.52
CA PRO A 148 -22.77 18.55 -60.25
C PRO A 148 -23.17 17.20 -59.67
N CYS A 149 -23.40 16.22 -60.54
CA CYS A 149 -23.38 14.80 -60.17
C CYS A 149 -21.98 14.35 -59.75
N SER A 150 -20.94 15.01 -60.26
CA SER A 150 -19.55 14.85 -59.85
C SER A 150 -18.72 16.05 -60.33
N VAL A 151 -17.85 16.61 -59.49
CA VAL A 151 -16.59 17.22 -59.96
C VAL A 151 -15.46 16.76 -59.04
N GLN A 152 -14.58 15.96 -59.65
CA GLN A 152 -13.17 15.67 -59.36
C GLN A 152 -12.72 15.26 -57.95
N ASP A 153 -11.94 14.18 -57.95
CA ASP A 153 -10.69 14.03 -57.19
C ASP A 153 -9.66 13.31 -58.12
N PRO A 154 -8.38 13.07 -57.75
CA PRO A 154 -7.26 12.89 -58.70
C PRO A 154 -7.31 11.64 -59.62
N PRO A 155 -6.50 11.58 -60.70
CA PRO A 155 -6.49 10.47 -61.64
C PRO A 155 -6.14 9.11 -60.99
N ALA A 156 -6.73 8.04 -61.51
CA ALA A 156 -6.59 6.68 -61.00
C ALA A 156 -5.12 6.22 -60.86
N PRO A 157 -4.77 5.50 -59.78
CA PRO A 157 -3.44 4.93 -59.62
C PRO A 157 -3.16 3.83 -60.68
N PRO A 158 -1.90 3.59 -61.10
CA PRO A 158 -1.58 2.72 -62.24
C PRO A 158 -1.72 1.21 -61.98
N ASN A 159 -2.28 0.81 -60.84
CA ASN A 159 -2.16 -0.52 -60.28
C ASN A 159 -3.56 -1.16 -60.23
N GLY A 160 -3.86 -2.05 -61.18
CA GLY A 160 -5.19 -2.66 -61.35
C GLY A 160 -5.59 -3.64 -60.24
N LEU A 161 -5.85 -3.12 -59.05
CA LEU A 161 -6.43 -3.81 -57.89
C LEU A 161 -7.54 -2.90 -57.33
N GLY A 162 -8.71 -3.45 -57.02
CA GLY A 162 -9.86 -2.66 -56.58
C GLY A 162 -9.66 -2.03 -55.20
N VAL A 163 -9.35 -0.74 -55.17
CA VAL A 163 -9.31 0.06 -53.93
C VAL A 163 -10.71 0.66 -53.69
N ALA A 164 -11.16 0.67 -52.44
CA ALA A 164 -12.41 1.35 -52.08
C ALA A 164 -12.29 2.86 -52.34
N GLY A 165 -13.26 3.41 -53.08
CA GLY A 165 -13.29 4.81 -53.48
C GLY A 165 -13.47 5.76 -52.29
N PRO A 166 -12.62 6.80 -52.13
CA PRO A 166 -12.66 7.68 -50.96
C PRO A 166 -13.74 8.78 -51.05
N SER A 167 -14.38 8.96 -52.22
CA SER A 167 -15.06 10.23 -52.52
C SER A 167 -16.43 10.42 -51.86
N GLY A 168 -17.03 9.35 -51.32
CA GLY A 168 -18.42 9.33 -50.88
C GLY A 168 -19.44 9.50 -52.01
N ARG A 169 -19.02 9.35 -53.27
CA ARG A 169 -19.81 9.45 -54.50
C ARG A 169 -19.80 8.11 -55.23
N HIS A 170 -20.31 8.08 -56.46
CA HIS A 170 -20.28 6.88 -57.30
C HIS A 170 -18.90 6.72 -57.98
N ASP A 171 -17.88 6.24 -57.26
CA ASP A 171 -16.57 5.93 -57.86
C ASP A 171 -16.63 4.69 -58.77
N THR A 172 -15.68 4.56 -59.70
CA THR A 172 -15.66 3.45 -60.68
C THR A 172 -14.30 2.77 -60.72
N ASN A 173 -14.29 1.43 -60.66
CA ASN A 173 -13.09 0.61 -60.80
C ASN A 173 -13.21 -0.34 -62.00
N VAL A 174 -12.10 -0.89 -62.47
CA VAL A 174 -12.12 -1.98 -63.46
C VAL A 174 -12.76 -3.20 -62.81
N ASP A 175 -13.71 -3.80 -63.51
CA ASP A 175 -14.25 -5.12 -63.19
C ASP A 175 -13.19 -6.19 -63.53
N SER A 176 -12.70 -6.89 -62.51
CA SER A 176 -11.65 -7.91 -62.68
C SER A 176 -12.16 -9.22 -63.27
N ASP A 177 -13.46 -9.49 -63.18
CA ASP A 177 -14.10 -10.73 -63.65
C ASP A 177 -14.28 -10.73 -65.17
N HIS A 178 -14.48 -9.54 -65.78
CA HIS A 178 -14.61 -9.37 -67.24
C HIS A 178 -13.46 -8.59 -67.91
N GLY A 179 -12.76 -7.73 -67.16
CA GLY A 179 -11.67 -6.89 -67.66
C GLY A 179 -12.12 -5.70 -68.54
N PRO A 180 -11.21 -4.77 -68.91
CA PRO A 180 -11.58 -3.58 -69.66
C PRO A 180 -12.24 -3.92 -71.02
N PRO A 181 -13.38 -3.28 -71.38
CA PRO A 181 -13.91 -2.02 -70.84
C PRO A 181 -14.91 -2.16 -69.69
N ALA A 182 -15.08 -3.34 -69.09
CA ALA A 182 -16.01 -3.54 -67.98
C ALA A 182 -15.56 -2.77 -66.71
N ILE A 183 -16.54 -2.22 -66.00
CA ILE A 183 -16.35 -1.47 -64.75
C ILE A 183 -17.39 -1.84 -63.70
N VAL A 184 -17.01 -1.72 -62.44
CA VAL A 184 -17.92 -1.73 -61.29
C VAL A 184 -18.18 -0.30 -60.80
N VAL A 185 -19.39 -0.02 -60.28
CA VAL A 185 -19.84 1.34 -59.91
C VAL A 185 -20.25 1.39 -58.44
N GLN A 186 -19.58 2.21 -57.62
CA GLN A 186 -19.86 2.35 -56.18
C GLN A 186 -21.32 2.79 -55.94
N LEU A 187 -22.00 2.24 -54.93
CA LEU A 187 -23.40 2.55 -54.63
C LEU A 187 -23.62 3.77 -53.73
N MET A 188 -22.57 4.27 -53.06
CA MET A 188 -22.61 5.50 -52.24
C MET A 188 -22.87 6.75 -53.09
N PRO A 189 -23.64 7.75 -52.62
CA PRO A 189 -24.13 7.92 -51.25
C PRO A 189 -25.51 7.27 -50.96
N PHE A 190 -25.67 6.64 -49.79
CA PHE A 190 -26.96 6.14 -49.30
C PHE A 190 -27.12 6.13 -47.77
N PHE A 191 -28.34 6.46 -47.31
CA PHE A 191 -28.77 6.35 -45.91
C PHE A 191 -28.75 4.92 -45.37
N ASP A 192 -28.61 4.79 -44.06
CA ASP A 192 -28.77 3.51 -43.37
C ASP A 192 -30.18 2.95 -43.54
N THR A 193 -30.25 1.63 -43.69
CA THR A 193 -31.53 0.94 -43.87
C THR A 193 -32.31 0.97 -42.55
N PRO A 194 -33.58 1.43 -42.53
CA PRO A 194 -34.43 1.38 -41.34
C PRO A 194 -34.88 -0.04 -40.97
N ASN A 195 -34.35 -1.06 -41.65
CA ASN A 195 -34.61 -2.47 -41.40
C ASN A 195 -33.60 -3.03 -40.37
N PRO A 196 -34.04 -3.53 -39.20
CA PRO A 196 -33.14 -4.00 -38.13
C PRO A 196 -32.15 -5.11 -38.53
N GLY A 197 -32.38 -5.82 -39.63
CA GLY A 197 -31.49 -6.89 -40.11
C GLY A 197 -30.26 -6.42 -40.92
N GLY A 198 -30.02 -5.11 -41.03
CA GLY A 198 -28.91 -4.52 -41.79
C GLY A 198 -29.00 -4.72 -43.31
N VAL A 199 -30.18 -5.09 -43.82
CA VAL A 199 -30.37 -5.45 -45.25
C VAL A 199 -30.80 -4.25 -46.07
N TYR A 200 -30.12 -4.07 -47.20
CA TYR A 200 -30.34 -3.08 -48.24
C TYR A 200 -30.79 -3.77 -49.54
N LYS A 201 -31.27 -2.98 -50.51
CA LYS A 201 -31.57 -3.47 -51.86
C LYS A 201 -31.09 -2.50 -52.92
N ALA A 202 -30.22 -2.98 -53.80
CA ALA A 202 -29.90 -2.34 -55.06
C ALA A 202 -31.01 -2.61 -56.09
N TRP A 203 -31.32 -1.65 -56.95
CA TRP A 203 -32.25 -1.79 -58.07
C TRP A 203 -31.62 -1.20 -59.33
N ILE A 204 -32.03 -1.70 -60.50
CA ILE A 204 -31.71 -1.11 -61.80
C ILE A 204 -32.92 -1.15 -62.75
N ILE A 205 -33.03 -0.15 -63.62
CA ILE A 205 -34.12 0.01 -64.60
C ILE A 205 -33.64 0.73 -65.87
N PRO A 206 -34.09 0.35 -67.09
CA PRO A 206 -33.75 1.08 -68.31
C PRO A 206 -34.25 2.54 -68.26
N VAL A 207 -33.43 3.50 -68.71
CA VAL A 207 -33.74 4.94 -68.68
C VAL A 207 -35.11 5.27 -69.31
N GLY A 208 -35.42 4.65 -70.47
CA GLY A 208 -36.71 4.85 -71.14
C GLY A 208 -37.91 4.33 -70.35
N ARG A 209 -37.73 3.32 -69.49
CA ARG A 209 -38.78 2.77 -68.61
C ARG A 209 -38.96 3.62 -67.35
N TYR A 210 -37.87 4.06 -66.74
CA TYR A 210 -37.89 4.99 -65.62
C TYR A 210 -38.73 6.24 -65.92
N VAL A 211 -38.50 6.88 -67.08
CA VAL A 211 -39.26 8.05 -67.50
C VAL A 211 -40.73 7.70 -67.81
N ALA A 212 -40.99 6.55 -68.46
CA ALA A 212 -42.35 6.09 -68.74
C ALA A 212 -43.18 5.79 -67.47
N ASN A 213 -42.52 5.40 -66.37
CA ASN A 213 -43.12 5.18 -65.05
C ASN A 213 -43.35 6.49 -64.27
N GLY A 214 -43.03 7.66 -64.85
CA GLY A 214 -43.17 8.97 -64.20
C GLY A 214 -41.96 9.37 -63.35
N GLY A 215 -40.83 8.67 -63.46
CA GLY A 215 -39.57 9.06 -62.85
C GLY A 215 -39.02 10.36 -63.47
N ASN A 216 -38.59 11.29 -62.62
CA ASN A 216 -37.90 12.51 -63.05
C ASN A 216 -36.42 12.40 -62.68
N PRO A 217 -35.51 12.22 -63.65
CA PRO A 217 -34.13 11.89 -63.33
C PRO A 217 -33.40 13.05 -62.65
N ALA A 218 -33.84 14.30 -62.84
CA ALA A 218 -33.27 15.48 -62.20
C ALA A 218 -33.96 15.88 -60.88
N ALA A 219 -34.92 15.09 -60.38
CA ALA A 219 -35.59 15.39 -59.11
C ALA A 219 -34.66 15.14 -57.93
N VAL A 220 -34.54 16.13 -57.05
CA VAL A 220 -33.89 15.97 -55.75
C VAL A 220 -34.75 15.05 -54.87
N PRO A 221 -34.21 13.98 -54.28
CA PRO A 221 -34.94 13.10 -53.38
C PRO A 221 -35.67 13.89 -52.26
N GLN A 222 -36.96 13.60 -52.07
CA GLN A 222 -37.79 14.30 -51.09
C GLN A 222 -37.73 13.58 -49.75
N VAL A 223 -37.36 14.28 -48.68
CA VAL A 223 -37.14 13.68 -47.35
C VAL A 223 -38.37 12.91 -46.86
N TYR A 224 -38.14 11.69 -46.34
CA TYR A 224 -39.17 10.86 -45.73
C TYR A 224 -38.91 10.70 -44.24
N LYS A 225 -39.92 11.08 -43.43
CA LYS A 225 -39.84 11.06 -41.97
C LYS A 225 -40.86 10.12 -41.36
N VAL A 226 -40.44 9.37 -40.35
CA VAL A 226 -41.31 8.58 -39.48
C VAL A 226 -41.15 9.10 -38.06
N LYS A 227 -42.28 9.46 -37.41
CA LYS A 227 -42.30 10.09 -36.07
C LYS A 227 -41.36 11.32 -35.92
N GLY A 228 -41.14 12.07 -37.01
CA GLY A 228 -40.28 13.26 -37.03
C GLY A 228 -38.80 13.01 -37.36
N VAL A 229 -38.32 11.76 -37.29
CA VAL A 229 -36.96 11.35 -37.65
C VAL A 229 -36.90 11.09 -39.15
N GLN A 230 -35.87 11.60 -39.83
CA GLN A 230 -35.57 11.23 -41.23
C GLN A 230 -35.01 9.82 -41.28
N ILE A 231 -35.60 8.97 -42.11
CA ILE A 231 -35.17 7.56 -42.28
C ILE A 231 -34.76 7.25 -43.73
N GLY A 232 -34.52 8.30 -44.53
CA GLY A 232 -34.30 8.25 -45.97
C GLY A 232 -35.25 9.20 -46.72
N TYR A 233 -35.62 8.81 -47.94
CA TYR A 233 -36.39 9.60 -48.88
C TYR A 233 -37.66 8.89 -49.37
N GLN A 234 -38.57 9.66 -49.96
CA GLN A 234 -39.78 9.15 -50.58
C GLN A 234 -39.42 8.25 -51.75
N ARG A 235 -40.16 7.14 -51.91
CA ARG A 235 -40.03 6.19 -53.02
C ARG A 235 -39.99 6.93 -54.37
N ASP A 236 -38.95 6.67 -55.17
CA ASP A 236 -38.88 7.13 -56.56
C ASP A 236 -39.99 6.44 -57.40
N PRO A 237 -40.90 7.17 -58.05
CA PRO A 237 -41.95 6.60 -58.89
C PRO A 237 -41.40 5.90 -60.15
N GLY A 238 -40.21 6.28 -60.64
CA GLY A 238 -39.61 5.68 -61.82
C GLY A 238 -39.28 4.19 -61.65
N PHE A 239 -38.90 3.79 -60.43
CA PHE A 239 -38.73 2.38 -60.02
C PHE A 239 -40.04 1.73 -59.52
N GLY A 240 -41.19 2.30 -59.89
CA GLY A 240 -42.52 1.77 -59.62
C GLY A 240 -42.81 0.43 -60.33
N PRO A 241 -43.95 -0.21 -60.01
CA PRO A 241 -44.38 -1.45 -60.67
C PRO A 241 -44.58 -1.25 -62.18
N PRO A 242 -44.43 -2.31 -63.00
CA PRO A 242 -44.38 -3.71 -62.58
C PRO A 242 -42.96 -4.25 -62.30
N ARG A 243 -42.89 -5.21 -61.37
CA ARG A 243 -41.61 -5.74 -60.83
C ARG A 243 -40.79 -6.57 -61.82
N ASP A 244 -41.38 -6.98 -62.93
CA ASP A 244 -40.73 -7.71 -64.02
C ASP A 244 -39.92 -6.80 -64.95
N GLN A 245 -40.00 -5.47 -64.79
CA GLN A 245 -39.27 -4.47 -65.59
C GLN A 245 -38.05 -3.86 -64.87
N VAL A 246 -37.70 -4.39 -63.70
CA VAL A 246 -36.52 -4.00 -62.90
C VAL A 246 -35.68 -5.23 -62.57
N LYS A 247 -34.39 -5.04 -62.25
CA LYS A 247 -33.59 -6.03 -61.52
C LYS A 247 -33.19 -5.49 -60.17
N THR A 248 -32.97 -6.40 -59.22
CA THR A 248 -32.64 -6.05 -57.85
C THR A 248 -31.67 -7.06 -57.27
N ASP A 249 -30.76 -6.60 -56.42
CA ASP A 249 -29.96 -7.45 -55.55
C ASP A 249 -30.09 -7.01 -54.08
N ASN A 250 -29.92 -7.92 -53.13
CA ASN A 250 -29.91 -7.57 -51.69
C ASN A 250 -28.49 -7.66 -51.16
N PHE A 251 -28.12 -6.70 -50.31
CA PHE A 251 -26.81 -6.71 -49.66
C PHE A 251 -26.93 -6.32 -48.19
N LYS A 252 -25.86 -6.54 -47.43
CA LYS A 252 -25.72 -6.03 -46.07
C LYS A 252 -24.41 -5.28 -45.94
N VAL A 253 -24.46 -4.12 -45.30
CA VAL A 253 -23.28 -3.51 -44.71
C VAL A 253 -23.28 -3.90 -43.25
N LYS A 254 -22.15 -4.38 -42.72
CA LYS A 254 -21.99 -4.60 -41.29
C LYS A 254 -22.15 -3.27 -40.56
N GLU A 255 -22.64 -3.32 -39.33
CA GLU A 255 -22.70 -2.12 -38.50
C GLU A 255 -21.26 -1.68 -38.21
N PHE A 256 -20.88 -0.50 -38.69
CA PHE A 256 -19.55 0.04 -38.42
C PHE A 256 -19.50 0.49 -36.97
N LEU A 257 -18.81 -0.30 -36.14
CA LEU A 257 -18.50 0.05 -34.77
C LEU A 257 -17.18 0.82 -34.81
N PRO A 258 -17.15 2.12 -34.45
CA PRO A 258 -15.89 2.85 -34.40
C PRO A 258 -14.95 2.18 -33.38
N PRO A 259 -13.62 2.13 -33.64
CA PRO A 259 -12.69 1.59 -32.69
C PRO A 259 -12.81 2.25 -31.32
N GLU A 260 -12.64 1.45 -30.27
CA GLU A 260 -12.73 1.88 -28.88
C GLU A 260 -11.33 1.90 -28.25
N VAL A 261 -10.96 2.99 -27.60
CA VAL A 261 -9.79 3.04 -26.71
C VAL A 261 -10.28 3.27 -25.29
N THR A 262 -10.01 2.32 -24.40
CA THR A 262 -10.30 2.45 -22.96
C THR A 262 -9.06 2.90 -22.19
N VAL A 263 -9.23 3.93 -21.34
CA VAL A 263 -8.17 4.43 -20.45
C VAL A 263 -8.54 4.12 -19.01
N ARG A 264 -7.73 3.34 -18.31
CA ARG A 264 -8.03 2.81 -16.97
C ARG A 264 -6.91 3.11 -15.99
N LYS A 265 -7.22 3.06 -14.70
CA LYS A 265 -6.29 3.29 -13.59
C LYS A 265 -6.54 2.28 -12.49
N PHE A 266 -5.51 1.64 -11.98
CA PHE A 266 -5.60 0.90 -10.71
C PHE A 266 -4.79 1.60 -9.61
N HIS A 267 -5.22 1.39 -8.37
CA HIS A 267 -4.40 1.70 -7.20
C HIS A 267 -3.48 0.50 -6.98
N ASP A 268 -2.20 0.68 -7.27
CA ASP A 268 -1.13 -0.28 -7.00
C ASP A 268 -0.79 -0.25 -5.50
N VAL A 269 -1.21 -1.28 -4.77
CA VAL A 269 -1.27 -1.31 -3.31
C VAL A 269 0.06 -1.76 -2.70
N ASP A 270 0.73 -2.74 -3.29
CA ASP A 270 2.07 -3.20 -2.87
C ASP A 270 3.21 -2.63 -3.73
N GLY A 271 2.86 -1.92 -4.81
CA GLY A 271 3.77 -1.15 -5.64
C GLY A 271 4.47 -1.95 -6.72
N ASP A 272 4.16 -3.24 -6.94
CA ASP A 272 4.97 -4.10 -7.82
C ASP A 272 4.79 -3.81 -9.33
N GLY A 273 3.85 -2.94 -9.69
CA GLY A 273 3.53 -2.55 -11.06
C GLY A 273 2.61 -3.51 -11.80
N ILE A 274 2.07 -4.54 -11.16
CA ILE A 274 1.18 -5.55 -11.71
C ILE A 274 -0.23 -5.33 -11.16
N TRP A 275 -1.23 -5.26 -12.03
CA TRP A 275 -2.61 -5.14 -11.56
C TRP A 275 -3.12 -6.46 -11.01
N ASP A 276 -3.13 -6.59 -9.68
CA ASP A 276 -3.31 -7.86 -8.99
C ASP A 276 -4.71 -8.07 -8.38
N SER A 277 -4.99 -9.31 -7.97
CA SER A 277 -6.31 -9.74 -7.50
C SER A 277 -6.65 -9.23 -6.08
N GLY A 278 -6.95 -7.94 -5.98
CA GLY A 278 -7.32 -7.24 -4.74
C GLY A 278 -7.30 -5.72 -4.90
N GLU A 279 -6.64 -5.25 -5.95
CA GLU A 279 -6.38 -3.85 -6.22
C GLU A 279 -7.55 -3.15 -6.93
N PRO A 280 -8.04 -2.01 -6.40
CA PRO A 280 -9.23 -1.38 -6.93
C PRO A 280 -8.95 -0.57 -8.20
N GLU A 281 -9.88 -0.66 -9.17
CA GLU A 281 -9.93 0.27 -10.30
C GLU A 281 -10.39 1.66 -9.83
N ILE A 282 -9.53 2.66 -10.02
CA ILE A 282 -9.89 4.05 -9.74
C ILE A 282 -10.79 4.56 -10.87
N GLY A 283 -12.05 4.82 -10.52
CA GLY A 283 -13.04 5.44 -11.38
C GLY A 283 -14.37 4.70 -11.50
N VAL A 284 -14.41 3.40 -11.17
CA VAL A 284 -15.64 2.61 -11.26
C VAL A 284 -16.66 3.05 -10.21
N ASP A 285 -16.19 3.35 -8.98
CA ASP A 285 -16.97 3.97 -7.89
C ASP A 285 -16.11 4.92 -7.01
N GLN A 286 -14.89 5.25 -7.46
CA GLN A 286 -13.84 5.91 -6.68
C GLN A 286 -13.14 7.03 -7.48
N CYS A 287 -12.83 8.14 -6.82
CA CYS A 287 -12.04 9.27 -7.33
C CYS A 287 -10.79 9.46 -6.48
N VAL A 288 -9.81 10.19 -6.99
CA VAL A 288 -8.76 10.79 -6.15
C VAL A 288 -9.00 12.29 -6.01
N ASN A 289 -9.18 12.77 -4.78
CA ASN A 289 -9.39 14.20 -4.53
C ASN A 289 -8.07 15.00 -4.61
N THR A 290 -8.17 16.34 -4.56
CA THR A 290 -7.00 17.25 -4.68
C THR A 290 -5.98 17.12 -3.56
N SER A 291 -6.31 16.46 -2.46
CA SER A 291 -5.39 16.14 -1.35
C SER A 291 -4.72 14.78 -1.51
N GLY A 292 -4.92 14.10 -2.65
CA GLY A 292 -4.46 12.73 -2.82
C GLY A 292 -5.17 11.79 -1.85
N ASN A 293 -6.50 11.70 -1.88
CA ASN A 293 -7.25 10.70 -1.12
C ASN A 293 -8.27 9.99 -2.00
N ILE A 294 -8.36 8.66 -1.87
CA ILE A 294 -9.37 7.86 -2.56
C ILE A 294 -10.71 8.09 -1.86
N VAL A 295 -11.69 8.60 -2.60
CA VAL A 295 -13.03 8.94 -2.10
C VAL A 295 -14.09 8.38 -3.04
N SER A 296 -15.25 7.98 -2.54
CA SER A 296 -16.31 7.45 -3.42
C SER A 296 -16.98 8.59 -4.21
N CYS A 297 -16.80 8.59 -5.53
CA CYS A 297 -17.53 9.40 -6.49
C CYS A 297 -17.30 8.90 -7.95
N PRO A 298 -18.04 9.43 -8.96
CA PRO A 298 -18.00 8.91 -10.34
C PRO A 298 -16.87 9.44 -11.26
N GLY A 299 -15.84 10.11 -10.73
CA GLY A 299 -14.80 10.76 -11.54
C GLY A 299 -13.41 10.34 -11.10
N GLY A 300 -12.87 9.28 -11.69
CA GLY A 300 -11.64 8.59 -11.29
C GLY A 300 -10.34 9.41 -11.37
N TRP A 301 -9.37 8.91 -12.13
CA TRP A 301 -8.06 9.52 -12.24
C TRP A 301 -7.98 10.50 -13.42
N PRO A 302 -7.46 11.72 -13.22
CA PRO A 302 -7.38 12.71 -14.30
C PRO A 302 -6.31 12.38 -15.34
N TYR A 303 -6.65 12.52 -16.63
CA TYR A 303 -5.70 12.39 -17.75
C TYR A 303 -6.04 13.34 -18.91
N MET A 304 -5.03 13.66 -19.72
CA MET A 304 -5.17 14.37 -20.99
C MET A 304 -5.24 13.36 -22.15
N TRP A 305 -6.03 13.66 -23.16
CA TRP A 305 -6.24 12.80 -24.32
C TRP A 305 -5.81 13.51 -25.60
N THR A 306 -4.97 12.87 -26.42
CA THR A 306 -4.53 13.39 -27.71
C THR A 306 -5.00 12.49 -28.84
N ALA A 307 -5.72 13.07 -29.80
CA ALA A 307 -6.27 12.38 -30.95
C ALA A 307 -5.68 12.92 -32.27
N PRO A 308 -5.48 12.07 -33.29
CA PRO A 308 -5.11 12.50 -34.65
C PRO A 308 -6.29 13.19 -35.35
N VAL A 309 -5.98 14.23 -36.13
CA VAL A 309 -6.93 15.00 -36.94
C VAL A 309 -6.31 15.38 -38.29
N ASP A 310 -7.13 15.83 -39.24
CA ASP A 310 -6.64 16.29 -40.55
C ASP A 310 -5.57 17.40 -40.40
N GLY A 311 -4.31 17.02 -40.66
CA GLY A 311 -3.16 17.92 -40.60
C GLY A 311 -2.47 18.07 -39.24
N GLY A 312 -2.78 17.23 -38.23
CA GLY A 312 -2.07 17.26 -36.95
C GLY A 312 -2.70 16.38 -35.87
N THR A 313 -2.59 16.84 -34.62
CA THR A 313 -3.25 16.24 -33.44
C THR A 313 -4.01 17.32 -32.67
N VAL A 314 -5.01 16.91 -31.89
CA VAL A 314 -5.72 17.75 -30.91
C VAL A 314 -5.58 17.12 -29.53
N THR A 315 -5.32 17.93 -28.51
CA THR A 315 -5.24 17.48 -27.12
C THR A 315 -6.35 18.12 -26.30
N ASP A 316 -7.22 17.30 -25.71
CA ASP A 316 -8.36 17.70 -24.89
C ASP A 316 -8.22 17.12 -23.47
N GLY A 317 -8.91 17.72 -22.49
CA GLY A 317 -8.97 17.23 -21.11
C GLY A 317 -9.08 18.34 -20.05
N PRO A 318 -8.99 17.99 -18.75
CA PRO A 318 -8.80 16.63 -18.24
C PRO A 318 -10.06 15.77 -18.37
N PHE A 319 -9.88 14.53 -18.80
CA PHE A 319 -10.83 13.43 -18.69
C PHE A 319 -10.54 12.63 -17.41
N TYR A 320 -11.43 11.69 -17.06
CA TYR A 320 -11.31 10.86 -15.86
C TYR A 320 -11.46 9.37 -16.19
N THR A 321 -10.76 8.49 -15.49
CA THR A 321 -10.90 7.04 -15.63
C THR A 321 -12.19 6.51 -14.96
N PRO A 322 -12.69 5.32 -15.38
CA PRO A 322 -12.40 4.67 -16.65
C PRO A 322 -12.96 5.50 -17.81
N GLY A 323 -12.11 5.83 -18.76
CA GLY A 323 -12.45 6.59 -19.96
C GLY A 323 -12.72 5.67 -21.14
N LEU A 324 -13.68 6.03 -21.98
CA LEU A 324 -13.92 5.39 -23.28
C LEU A 324 -13.89 6.46 -24.38
N HIS A 325 -12.96 6.33 -25.30
CA HIS A 325 -12.85 7.18 -26.49
C HIS A 325 -13.19 6.39 -27.74
N LEU A 326 -13.94 7.03 -28.65
CA LEU A 326 -14.27 6.46 -29.97
C LEU A 326 -13.33 7.06 -31.01
N ALA A 327 -12.48 6.23 -31.60
CA ALA A 327 -11.48 6.65 -32.59
C ALA A 327 -12.12 6.81 -33.98
N ALA A 328 -12.39 8.06 -34.37
CA ALA A 328 -13.05 8.37 -35.64
C ALA A 328 -12.16 8.19 -36.89
N VAL A 329 -10.83 8.13 -36.72
CA VAL A 329 -9.86 8.02 -37.83
C VAL A 329 -8.69 7.10 -37.43
N PRO A 330 -8.01 6.45 -38.41
CA PRO A 330 -6.76 5.73 -38.14
C PRO A 330 -5.64 6.68 -37.67
N GLY A 331 -4.78 6.21 -36.76
CA GLY A 331 -3.60 6.96 -36.31
C GLY A 331 -3.18 6.62 -34.88
N THR A 332 -2.16 7.31 -34.38
CA THR A 332 -1.73 7.20 -32.98
C THR A 332 -2.60 8.09 -32.08
N TYR A 333 -3.15 7.49 -31.03
CA TYR A 333 -3.84 8.16 -29.94
C TYR A 333 -3.00 8.06 -28.67
N THR A 334 -2.93 9.14 -27.90
CA THR A 334 -2.13 9.21 -26.67
C THR A 334 -3.02 9.54 -25.48
N ALA A 335 -2.95 8.75 -24.41
CA ALA A 335 -3.44 9.16 -23.10
C ALA A 335 -2.23 9.55 -22.25
N CYS A 336 -2.22 10.77 -21.70
CA CYS A 336 -1.20 11.20 -20.75
C CYS A 336 -1.84 11.42 -19.38
N GLU A 337 -1.48 10.62 -18.38
CA GLU A 337 -2.01 10.82 -17.04
C GLU A 337 -1.55 12.14 -16.41
N ILE A 338 -2.35 12.63 -15.47
CA ILE A 338 -1.97 13.74 -14.61
C ILE A 338 -1.58 13.14 -13.26
N LEU A 339 -0.27 12.97 -13.04
CA LEU A 339 0.26 12.48 -11.76
C LEU A 339 -0.10 13.46 -10.64
N LEU A 340 -0.70 12.93 -9.58
CA LEU A 340 -1.17 13.73 -8.44
C LEU A 340 -0.11 13.80 -7.34
N LEU A 341 -0.13 14.88 -6.55
CA LEU A 341 0.79 15.04 -5.44
C LEU A 341 0.66 13.88 -4.43
N GLY A 342 1.78 13.30 -4.02
CA GLY A 342 1.83 12.16 -3.11
C GLY A 342 1.65 10.79 -3.78
N TRP A 343 1.60 10.72 -5.11
CA TRP A 343 1.57 9.47 -5.88
C TRP A 343 2.79 9.34 -6.81
N ALA A 344 3.12 8.10 -7.16
CA ALA A 344 4.15 7.74 -8.13
C ALA A 344 3.63 6.64 -9.08
N GLN A 345 3.93 6.76 -10.37
CA GLN A 345 3.57 5.77 -11.38
C GLN A 345 4.48 4.55 -11.29
N MET A 346 3.88 3.39 -11.07
CA MET A 346 4.53 2.08 -11.01
C MET A 346 4.25 1.22 -12.25
N ALA A 347 3.19 1.53 -13.00
CA ALA A 347 2.83 0.77 -14.19
C ALA A 347 2.28 1.62 -15.35
N LEU A 348 2.68 1.23 -16.57
CA LEU A 348 2.03 1.58 -17.81
C LEU A 348 1.85 0.30 -18.66
N TYR A 349 0.62 0.02 -19.06
CA TYR A 349 0.27 -1.05 -20.01
C TYR A 349 -0.42 -0.45 -21.24
N VAL A 350 -0.04 -0.93 -22.42
CA VAL A 350 -0.74 -0.66 -23.70
C VAL A 350 -1.10 -2.01 -24.33
N ASP A 351 -2.38 -2.22 -24.61
CA ASP A 351 -2.95 -3.46 -25.14
C ASP A 351 -2.48 -4.73 -24.38
N GLY A 352 -2.40 -4.61 -23.04
CA GLY A 352 -1.94 -5.68 -22.13
C GLY A 352 -0.43 -5.90 -22.10
N LEU A 353 0.36 -5.09 -22.80
CA LEU A 353 1.82 -5.16 -22.80
C LEU A 353 2.40 -4.05 -21.90
N SER A 354 3.21 -4.46 -20.90
CA SER A 354 3.97 -3.54 -20.05
C SER A 354 4.92 -2.69 -20.89
N GLN A 355 4.93 -1.39 -20.62
CA GLN A 355 5.80 -0.39 -21.23
C GLN A 355 6.81 0.14 -20.19
N PRO A 356 7.92 0.78 -20.64
CA PRO A 356 8.70 1.64 -19.76
C PRO A 356 7.82 2.72 -19.13
N LEU A 357 8.12 3.12 -17.89
CA LEU A 357 7.38 4.18 -17.19
C LEU A 357 7.47 5.49 -17.96
N ASP A 358 6.31 5.95 -18.41
CA ASP A 358 6.07 7.23 -19.08
C ASP A 358 4.68 7.69 -18.64
N LEU A 359 4.50 8.98 -18.40
CA LEU A 359 3.18 9.54 -18.09
C LEU A 359 2.22 9.40 -19.28
N CYS A 360 2.74 9.16 -20.49
CA CYS A 360 1.96 9.01 -21.72
C CYS A 360 2.01 7.58 -22.29
N GLY A 361 0.84 6.96 -22.45
CA GLY A 361 0.65 5.75 -23.24
C GLY A 361 0.17 6.06 -24.65
N ASP A 362 0.87 5.53 -25.66
CA ASP A 362 0.53 5.65 -27.08
C ASP A 362 -0.08 4.35 -27.61
N VAL A 363 -1.20 4.43 -28.35
CA VAL A 363 -1.78 3.30 -29.07
C VAL A 363 -2.07 3.63 -30.54
N VAL A 364 -1.80 2.67 -31.43
CA VAL A 364 -1.96 2.83 -32.88
C VAL A 364 -3.24 2.15 -33.35
N VAL A 365 -4.24 2.95 -33.71
CA VAL A 365 -5.54 2.49 -34.18
C VAL A 365 -5.52 2.36 -35.72
N ALA A 366 -5.86 1.18 -36.25
CA ALA A 366 -5.94 0.94 -37.69
C ALA A 366 -7.23 1.49 -38.33
N GLY A 367 -8.26 1.78 -37.53
CA GLY A 367 -9.56 2.29 -37.98
C GLY A 367 -10.49 1.20 -38.52
N THR A 368 -10.30 -0.03 -38.04
CA THR A 368 -11.09 -1.20 -38.42
C THR A 368 -12.33 -1.35 -37.54
N SER A 369 -13.42 -1.90 -38.09
CA SER A 369 -14.71 -1.96 -37.38
C SER A 369 -14.63 -2.87 -36.15
N GLY A 370 -14.96 -2.34 -34.96
CA GLY A 370 -14.97 -3.10 -33.70
C GLY A 370 -13.59 -3.39 -33.10
N GLU A 371 -12.54 -2.73 -33.60
CA GLU A 371 -11.20 -2.71 -33.00
C GLU A 371 -11.25 -2.12 -31.58
N LYS A 372 -10.46 -2.69 -30.66
CA LYS A 372 -10.46 -2.34 -29.23
C LYS A 372 -9.04 -2.28 -28.73
N HIS A 373 -8.76 -1.24 -27.96
CA HIS A 373 -7.47 -0.95 -27.36
C HIS A 373 -7.61 -0.54 -25.91
N GLU A 374 -6.54 -0.72 -25.14
CA GLU A 374 -6.52 -0.39 -23.72
C GLU A 374 -5.20 0.29 -23.33
N ILE A 375 -5.29 1.38 -22.58
CA ILE A 375 -4.16 2.00 -21.88
C ILE A 375 -4.49 1.93 -20.38
N VAL A 376 -3.63 1.29 -19.60
CA VAL A 376 -3.79 1.15 -18.15
C VAL A 376 -2.60 1.78 -17.44
N PHE A 377 -2.87 2.63 -16.47
CA PHE A 377 -1.88 3.16 -15.55
C PHE A 377 -2.04 2.51 -14.16
N GLY A 378 -0.94 2.35 -13.43
CA GLY A 378 -0.95 1.92 -12.03
C GLY A 378 -0.08 2.85 -11.20
N ASP A 379 -0.64 3.43 -10.14
CA ASP A 379 0.10 4.29 -9.21
C ASP A 379 0.02 3.78 -7.80
N THR A 380 1.10 4.03 -7.07
CA THR A 380 1.21 3.81 -5.64
C THR A 380 1.51 5.11 -4.90
N ARG A 381 1.32 5.12 -3.57
CA ARG A 381 1.75 6.23 -2.71
C ARG A 381 2.90 5.79 -1.82
N PRO A 382 3.91 6.65 -1.62
CA PRO A 382 4.81 6.49 -0.49
C PRO A 382 4.03 6.52 0.83
N GLY A 383 4.34 5.59 1.71
CA GLY A 383 3.94 5.59 3.12
C GLY A 383 4.91 6.37 4.02
N GLU A 384 4.68 6.22 5.31
CA GLU A 384 5.40 6.86 6.41
C GLU A 384 5.74 5.81 7.47
N VAL A 385 6.89 5.96 8.14
CA VAL A 385 7.35 5.05 9.20
C VAL A 385 7.76 5.88 10.41
N SER A 386 7.16 5.62 11.58
CA SER A 386 7.41 6.40 12.79
C SER A 386 7.43 5.56 14.07
N GLY A 387 7.96 6.15 15.15
CA GLY A 387 8.01 5.57 16.48
C GLY A 387 8.72 6.52 17.47
N HIS A 388 8.81 6.09 18.72
CA HIS A 388 9.60 6.75 19.75
C HIS A 388 10.75 5.86 20.24
N LYS A 389 11.92 6.46 20.48
CA LYS A 389 12.88 5.94 21.46
C LYS A 389 12.41 6.38 22.85
N VAL A 390 12.55 5.54 23.86
CA VAL A 390 12.30 5.84 25.28
C VAL A 390 13.36 5.17 26.15
N ILE A 391 13.52 5.68 27.37
CA ILE A 391 14.24 4.95 28.42
C ILE A 391 13.26 3.96 29.03
N ASP A 392 13.61 2.68 29.01
CA ASP A 392 12.98 1.59 29.76
C ASP A 392 13.62 1.59 31.16
N TYR A 393 12.88 2.05 32.17
CA TYR A 393 13.47 2.40 33.46
C TYR A 393 13.76 1.19 34.36
N ASP A 394 12.98 0.12 34.29
CA ASP A 394 13.20 -1.11 35.06
C ASP A 394 13.82 -2.26 34.23
N ALA A 395 13.99 -2.03 32.93
CA ALA A 395 14.58 -2.94 31.96
C ALA A 395 13.82 -4.27 31.80
N ASP A 396 12.51 -4.33 32.06
CA ASP A 396 11.73 -5.56 31.92
C ASP A 396 11.49 -6.00 30.45
N GLY A 397 11.77 -5.12 29.49
CA GLY A 397 11.58 -5.37 28.06
C GLY A 397 10.14 -5.15 27.58
N VAL A 398 9.33 -4.42 28.34
CA VAL A 398 8.02 -3.87 28.00
C VAL A 398 8.12 -2.35 28.09
N LEU A 399 7.47 -1.62 27.17
CA LEU A 399 7.40 -0.16 27.27
C LEU A 399 6.14 0.25 28.02
N ASP A 400 6.33 0.70 29.25
CA ASP A 400 5.29 1.13 30.16
C ASP A 400 4.98 2.64 30.04
N PRO A 401 3.87 3.13 30.62
CA PRO A 401 3.52 4.56 30.58
C PRO A 401 4.49 5.48 31.35
N GLU A 402 5.41 4.89 32.12
CA GLU A 402 6.44 5.58 32.91
C GLU A 402 7.74 5.71 32.10
N ASP A 403 7.91 4.88 31.05
CA ASP A 403 9.03 4.92 30.11
C ASP A 403 8.86 6.06 29.12
N VAL A 404 9.55 7.15 29.42
CA VAL A 404 9.50 8.40 28.67
C VAL A 404 10.89 8.92 28.44
N CYS A 405 11.08 9.70 27.38
CA CYS A 405 12.25 10.54 27.28
C CYS A 405 12.13 11.72 28.26
N PRO A 406 13.02 11.84 29.27
CA PRO A 406 13.01 13.02 30.14
C PRO A 406 13.44 14.24 29.33
N SER A 407 12.50 15.17 29.10
CA SER A 407 12.76 16.37 28.30
C SER A 407 13.97 17.15 28.83
N ALA A 408 14.76 17.74 27.91
CA ALA A 408 15.97 18.53 28.21
C ALA A 408 15.74 19.79 29.08
N ALA A 409 14.51 20.03 29.54
CA ALA A 409 14.18 21.07 30.52
C ALA A 409 14.29 20.62 31.99
N VAL A 410 14.37 19.31 32.25
CA VAL A 410 14.39 18.73 33.60
C VAL A 410 15.81 18.37 34.06
N ASP A 411 16.69 18.00 33.14
CA ASP A 411 18.10 17.68 33.40
C ASP A 411 19.05 18.63 32.63
N PRO A 412 19.97 19.37 33.31
CA PRO A 412 20.98 20.20 32.66
C PRO A 412 22.13 19.40 32.01
N ILE A 413 22.20 18.08 32.22
CA ILE A 413 22.98 17.15 31.42
C ILE A 413 22.06 16.68 30.29
N ASN A 414 22.47 16.82 29.02
CA ASN A 414 21.72 16.22 27.90
C ASN A 414 21.58 14.71 28.16
N HIS A 415 20.37 14.24 28.48
CA HIS A 415 20.07 12.82 28.65
C HIS A 415 20.34 12.09 27.32
N PRO A 416 21.44 11.33 27.19
CA PRO A 416 21.99 11.01 25.87
C PRO A 416 21.36 9.77 25.21
N GLY A 417 20.49 9.04 25.93
CA GLY A 417 19.74 7.88 25.45
C GLY A 417 18.57 8.19 24.50
N CYS A 418 18.09 9.44 24.49
CA CYS A 418 16.79 9.78 23.89
C CYS A 418 16.85 10.71 22.67
N ALA A 419 17.43 11.91 22.83
CA ALA A 419 17.39 12.95 21.79
C ALA A 419 18.65 12.92 20.90
N GLY A 420 18.46 13.03 19.59
CA GLY A 420 19.57 13.01 18.62
C GLY A 420 20.17 11.62 18.37
N VAL A 421 19.47 10.54 18.75
CA VAL A 421 19.88 9.16 18.51
C VAL A 421 19.62 8.80 17.05
N SER A 422 20.55 8.07 16.42
CA SER A 422 20.42 7.69 15.01
C SER A 422 19.48 6.51 14.84
N VAL A 423 18.41 6.69 14.06
CA VAL A 423 17.52 5.61 13.64
C VAL A 423 17.76 5.33 12.15
N TYR A 424 17.85 4.06 11.78
CA TYR A 424 18.17 3.59 10.44
C TYR A 424 16.98 2.85 9.83
N LEU A 425 16.58 3.21 8.61
CA LEU A 425 15.62 2.47 7.81
C LEU A 425 16.35 1.84 6.62
N VAL A 426 16.46 0.51 6.63
CA VAL A 426 17.17 -0.27 5.62
C VAL A 426 16.21 -1.28 5.00
N GLY A 427 16.25 -1.45 3.68
CA GLY A 427 15.37 -2.41 3.02
C GLY A 427 15.51 -2.43 1.51
N THR A 428 14.48 -2.93 0.86
CA THR A 428 14.34 -2.90 -0.59
C THR A 428 12.93 -2.41 -0.92
N ASP A 429 12.83 -1.40 -1.78
CA ASP A 429 11.54 -0.93 -2.29
C ASP A 429 10.95 -1.93 -3.30
N ASN A 430 9.67 -1.75 -3.60
CA ASN A 430 8.89 -2.41 -4.63
C ASN A 430 9.56 -2.47 -6.02
N LEU A 431 10.36 -1.46 -6.38
CA LEU A 431 11.10 -1.39 -7.64
C LEU A 431 12.44 -2.15 -7.58
N GLY A 432 12.78 -2.79 -6.46
CA GLY A 432 14.02 -3.53 -6.26
C GLY A 432 15.23 -2.67 -5.91
N ASN A 433 15.05 -1.37 -5.62
CA ASN A 433 16.14 -0.50 -5.18
C ASN A 433 16.43 -0.73 -3.70
N SER A 434 17.71 -0.81 -3.33
CA SER A 434 18.09 -0.82 -1.92
C SER A 434 17.89 0.55 -1.30
N VAL A 435 17.15 0.59 -0.20
CA VAL A 435 16.95 1.77 0.64
C VAL A 435 17.88 1.68 1.84
N ASN A 436 18.56 2.78 2.15
CA ASN A 436 19.33 2.98 3.37
C ASN A 436 19.22 4.47 3.75
N ARG A 437 18.39 4.76 4.75
CA ARG A 437 18.11 6.10 5.25
C ARG A 437 18.45 6.17 6.73
N THR A 438 18.82 7.36 7.19
CA THR A 438 19.02 7.66 8.62
C THR A 438 18.24 8.91 8.97
N THR A 439 17.62 8.91 10.15
CA THR A 439 17.06 10.10 10.78
C THR A 439 17.57 10.19 12.22
N LEU A 440 17.28 11.29 12.90
CA LEU A 440 17.56 11.47 14.33
C LEU A 440 16.24 11.55 15.09
N THR A 441 16.22 11.02 16.31
CA THR A 441 15.14 11.29 17.27
C THR A 441 15.14 12.76 17.69
N ASP A 442 13.97 13.32 17.98
CA ASP A 442 13.83 14.65 18.55
C ASP A 442 13.89 14.67 20.10
N ASP A 443 13.62 15.83 20.71
CA ASP A 443 13.71 16.04 22.16
C ASP A 443 12.69 15.19 22.97
N ASP A 444 11.62 14.71 22.33
CA ASP A 444 10.59 13.83 22.90
C ASP A 444 10.77 12.35 22.43
N GLY A 445 11.94 12.04 21.84
CA GLY A 445 12.30 10.70 21.35
C GLY A 445 11.64 10.30 20.03
N TYR A 446 10.80 11.14 19.41
CA TYR A 446 10.07 10.82 18.19
C TYR A 446 11.01 10.77 16.98
N TYR A 447 10.79 9.79 16.09
CA TYR A 447 11.46 9.72 14.80
C TYR A 447 10.47 9.43 13.67
N GLU A 448 10.82 9.86 12.45
CA GLU A 448 9.97 9.69 11.27
C GLU A 448 10.79 9.51 9.98
N PHE A 449 10.31 8.63 9.11
CA PHE A 449 10.68 8.54 7.71
C PHE A 449 9.43 8.75 6.84
N THR A 450 9.31 9.92 6.23
CA THR A 450 8.29 10.20 5.20
C THR A 450 8.77 9.76 3.82
N GLY A 451 7.83 9.50 2.91
CA GLY A 451 8.17 9.20 1.52
C GLY A 451 8.83 7.83 1.34
N VAL A 452 8.40 6.83 2.13
CA VAL A 452 8.88 5.45 2.02
C VAL A 452 8.02 4.76 0.98
N MET A 453 8.60 4.38 -0.17
CA MET A 453 7.88 3.58 -1.17
C MET A 453 7.41 2.25 -0.56
N PRO A 454 6.37 1.60 -1.12
CA PRO A 454 6.05 0.24 -0.72
C PRO A 454 7.26 -0.69 -0.83
N GLY A 455 7.31 -1.73 -0.01
CA GLY A 455 8.47 -2.62 0.04
C GLY A 455 8.60 -3.38 1.35
N SER A 456 9.78 -3.94 1.59
CA SER A 456 10.11 -4.64 2.84
C SER A 456 11.29 -3.99 3.53
N TYR A 457 11.10 -3.63 4.79
CA TYR A 457 12.01 -2.79 5.56
C TYR A 457 12.35 -3.37 6.92
N VAL A 458 13.50 -2.96 7.41
CA VAL A 458 13.93 -3.06 8.80
C VAL A 458 14.20 -1.64 9.29
N VAL A 459 13.62 -1.26 10.42
CA VAL A 459 14.02 -0.06 11.17
C VAL A 459 14.75 -0.49 12.44
N SER A 460 15.87 0.15 12.73
CA SER A 460 16.72 -0.15 13.90
C SER A 460 17.32 1.12 14.47
N VAL A 461 17.51 1.17 15.79
CA VAL A 461 18.18 2.28 16.47
C VAL A 461 19.68 2.01 16.67
N GLY A 462 20.50 3.05 16.63
CA GLY A 462 21.92 3.00 16.97
C GLY A 462 22.12 3.39 18.42
N GLU A 463 22.21 2.40 19.30
CA GLU A 463 22.31 2.61 20.75
C GLU A 463 23.46 3.57 21.16
N PRO A 464 23.19 4.60 21.98
CA PRO A 464 24.20 5.47 22.55
C PRO A 464 25.20 4.72 23.43
N ALA A 465 26.41 5.28 23.59
CA ALA A 465 27.42 4.65 24.44
C ALA A 465 26.99 4.70 25.92
N GLY A 466 26.86 3.53 26.54
CA GLY A 466 26.38 3.36 27.92
C GLY A 466 24.96 2.78 28.01
N PHE A 467 24.21 2.80 26.91
CA PHE A 467 22.85 2.29 26.83
C PHE A 467 22.79 0.89 26.21
N TYR A 468 21.81 0.11 26.65
CA TYR A 468 21.60 -1.28 26.29
C TYR A 468 20.15 -1.48 25.87
N CYS A 469 19.94 -2.13 24.72
CA CYS A 469 18.61 -2.41 24.20
C CYS A 469 17.82 -3.32 25.15
N SER A 470 16.58 -2.94 25.46
CA SER A 470 15.58 -3.82 26.09
C SER A 470 14.45 -4.19 25.12
N TYR A 471 13.98 -3.23 24.30
CA TYR A 471 12.78 -3.43 23.48
C TYR A 471 12.87 -2.85 22.05
N PRO A 472 12.36 -3.57 21.04
CA PRO A 472 12.24 -5.03 21.01
C PRO A 472 13.66 -5.64 20.98
N ASP A 473 13.93 -6.81 21.57
CA ASP A 473 15.21 -7.50 21.34
C ASP A 473 15.30 -8.04 19.88
N PRO A 474 16.33 -7.73 19.05
CA PRO A 474 17.55 -6.94 19.30
C PRO A 474 17.56 -5.57 18.59
N CYS A 475 16.81 -4.61 19.13
CA CYS A 475 16.54 -3.24 18.69
C CYS A 475 16.32 -3.05 17.19
N ASN A 476 15.46 -3.90 16.61
CA ASN A 476 14.95 -3.71 15.25
C ASN A 476 13.53 -4.26 15.05
N TRP A 477 12.77 -3.59 14.19
CA TRP A 477 11.48 -4.05 13.67
C TRP A 477 11.61 -4.40 12.20
N SER A 478 10.99 -5.50 11.75
CA SER A 478 10.89 -5.87 10.34
C SER A 478 9.43 -5.89 9.90
N PHE A 479 9.11 -5.15 8.83
CA PHE A 479 7.73 -4.87 8.41
C PHE A 479 7.65 -4.57 6.90
N PRO A 480 6.52 -4.88 6.25
CA PRO A 480 6.19 -4.32 4.95
C PRO A 480 5.71 -2.87 5.09
N VAL A 481 5.84 -2.10 4.02
CA VAL A 481 5.08 -0.84 3.84
C VAL A 481 4.20 -1.03 2.62
N LEU A 482 2.91 -0.72 2.74
CA LEU A 482 1.96 -0.65 1.61
C LEU A 482 1.70 0.80 1.20
N SER A 483 1.02 0.96 0.06
CA SER A 483 0.73 2.25 -0.56
C SER A 483 0.06 3.25 0.36
N GLY A 484 0.79 4.27 0.81
CA GLY A 484 0.27 5.35 1.66
C GLY A 484 -0.11 4.89 3.07
N GLU A 485 0.45 3.76 3.51
CA GLU A 485 0.35 3.29 4.89
C GLU A 485 1.24 4.12 5.82
N ALA A 486 0.76 4.38 7.04
CA ALA A 486 1.57 4.95 8.11
C ALA A 486 1.86 3.83 9.12
N VAL A 487 3.08 3.31 9.11
CA VAL A 487 3.56 2.27 10.03
C VAL A 487 4.14 2.98 11.26
N ASN A 488 3.31 3.10 12.29
CA ASN A 488 3.63 3.83 13.52
C ASN A 488 3.91 2.86 14.67
N ASP A 489 4.17 3.41 15.86
CA ASP A 489 4.36 2.66 17.12
C ASP A 489 5.52 1.65 17.08
N LEU A 490 6.49 1.83 16.17
CA LEU A 490 7.72 1.04 16.07
C LEU A 490 8.75 1.49 17.13
N ASN A 491 8.34 1.45 18.39
CA ASN A 491 9.07 2.06 19.48
C ASN A 491 10.31 1.24 19.88
N PHE A 492 11.26 1.90 20.54
CA PHE A 492 12.50 1.31 21.03
C PHE A 492 12.72 1.69 22.51
N GLY A 493 13.14 0.73 23.33
CA GLY A 493 13.56 0.93 24.72
C GLY A 493 15.06 0.66 24.90
N ASP A 494 15.73 1.50 25.66
CA ASP A 494 17.03 1.19 26.29
C ASP A 494 17.08 1.53 27.77
N TYR A 495 18.04 0.92 28.46
CA TYR A 495 18.41 1.24 29.83
C TYR A 495 19.92 1.51 29.92
N SER A 496 20.32 2.27 30.95
CA SER A 496 21.71 2.37 31.40
C SER A 496 21.90 1.56 32.69
N LEU A 497 23.14 1.09 32.92
CA LEU A 497 23.47 0.30 34.09
C LEU A 497 23.49 1.16 35.37
N ALA A 498 22.97 0.58 36.45
CA ALA A 498 22.92 1.15 37.79
C ALA A 498 24.16 0.79 38.63
N GLU A 499 24.26 1.42 39.80
CA GLU A 499 25.32 1.19 40.77
C GLU A 499 24.78 1.20 42.21
N VAL A 500 25.29 0.31 43.04
CA VAL A 500 25.03 0.24 44.49
C VAL A 500 26.32 0.48 45.26
N SER A 501 26.26 1.29 46.31
CA SER A 501 27.37 1.46 47.24
C SER A 501 26.92 1.79 48.66
N GLY A 502 27.84 1.57 49.61
CA GLY A 502 27.67 1.89 51.03
C GLY A 502 28.98 1.73 51.79
N VAL A 503 28.94 1.93 53.10
CA VAL A 503 30.06 1.84 54.02
C VAL A 503 29.82 0.77 55.07
N LYS A 504 30.79 -0.12 55.22
CA LYS A 504 30.93 -1.05 56.35
C LYS A 504 31.69 -0.37 57.48
N PHE A 505 31.07 -0.15 58.64
CA PHE A 505 31.73 0.53 59.77
C PHE A 505 31.56 -0.19 61.12
N PHE A 506 32.44 0.17 62.05
CA PHE A 506 32.39 -0.27 63.45
C PHE A 506 31.55 0.70 64.27
N ASP A 507 30.28 0.32 64.47
CA ASP A 507 29.37 0.98 65.40
C ASP A 507 29.80 0.65 66.84
N ARG A 508 30.43 1.62 67.50
CA ARG A 508 31.01 1.50 68.84
C ARG A 508 29.95 1.64 69.92
N ASN A 509 28.88 2.38 69.62
CA ASN A 509 27.89 2.80 70.60
C ASN A 509 26.54 2.03 70.51
N GLY A 510 26.30 1.34 69.40
CA GLY A 510 25.16 0.48 69.12
C GLY A 510 23.94 1.21 68.57
N ASN A 511 24.10 2.35 67.88
CA ASN A 511 22.99 3.15 67.36
C ASN A 511 22.64 2.86 65.89
N GLY A 512 23.50 2.20 65.12
CA GLY A 512 23.33 1.96 63.69
C GLY A 512 23.64 3.14 62.75
N GLU A 513 24.15 4.27 63.25
CA GLU A 513 24.57 5.45 62.46
C GLU A 513 26.10 5.62 62.55
N GLN A 514 26.80 6.01 61.48
CA GLN A 514 28.26 6.16 61.54
C GLN A 514 28.66 7.47 62.25
N ASP A 515 29.05 7.37 63.51
CA ASP A 515 29.45 8.51 64.34
C ASP A 515 30.92 8.95 64.14
N ALA A 516 31.25 10.16 64.60
CA ALA A 516 32.60 10.70 64.52
C ALA A 516 33.60 9.91 65.40
N GLY A 517 34.43 9.06 64.78
CA GLY A 517 35.36 8.15 65.46
C GLY A 517 35.05 6.66 65.20
N GLU A 518 34.00 6.38 64.45
CA GLU A 518 33.62 5.05 64.01
C GLU A 518 34.25 4.75 62.65
N GLU A 519 35.36 4.02 62.71
CA GLU A 519 36.17 3.68 61.54
C GLU A 519 35.50 2.60 60.69
N GLY A 520 35.76 2.62 59.39
CA GLY A 520 35.34 1.56 58.49
C GLY A 520 36.02 0.23 58.80
N ILE A 521 35.32 -0.88 58.60
CA ILE A 521 35.88 -2.23 58.74
C ILE A 521 36.31 -2.72 57.35
N PRO A 522 37.60 -2.95 57.10
CA PRO A 522 38.09 -3.43 55.81
C PRO A 522 37.84 -4.93 55.61
N ASP A 523 37.85 -5.36 54.35
CA ASP A 523 37.82 -6.74 53.87
C ASP A 523 36.61 -7.57 54.38
N VAL A 524 35.48 -6.92 54.65
CA VAL A 524 34.20 -7.59 54.96
C VAL A 524 33.51 -7.99 53.67
N GLU A 525 33.02 -9.22 53.63
CA GLU A 525 32.37 -9.83 52.49
C GLU A 525 30.90 -9.39 52.39
N ILE A 526 30.55 -8.70 51.29
CA ILE A 526 29.22 -8.18 51.00
C ILE A 526 28.68 -8.89 49.75
N HIS A 527 27.47 -9.44 49.85
CA HIS A 527 26.76 -10.16 48.80
C HIS A 527 25.66 -9.25 48.23
N LEU A 528 25.38 -9.40 46.94
CA LEU A 528 24.21 -8.83 46.26
C LEU A 528 23.54 -9.96 45.48
N ASP A 529 22.33 -10.32 45.91
CA ASP A 529 21.53 -11.42 45.39
C ASP A 529 20.18 -10.88 44.90
N GLY A 530 19.69 -11.30 43.74
CA GLY A 530 18.42 -10.77 43.24
C GLY A 530 18.05 -11.21 41.84
N THR A 531 17.21 -10.41 41.18
CA THR A 531 16.76 -10.65 39.81
C THR A 531 16.81 -9.34 39.02
N ASP A 532 17.43 -9.36 37.84
CA ASP A 532 17.37 -8.21 36.92
C ASP A 532 15.97 -8.06 36.27
N GLY A 533 15.70 -6.91 35.64
CA GLY A 533 14.43 -6.63 34.97
C GLY A 533 14.03 -7.69 33.94
N GLN A 534 15.01 -8.26 33.21
CA GLN A 534 14.77 -9.34 32.25
C GLN A 534 14.47 -10.71 32.91
N GLY A 535 14.48 -10.80 34.25
CA GLY A 535 14.14 -12.00 35.01
C GLY A 535 15.30 -12.97 35.25
N ASN A 536 16.57 -12.56 35.06
CA ASN A 536 17.73 -13.40 35.33
C ASN A 536 18.17 -13.32 36.80
N GLU A 537 18.48 -14.46 37.41
CA GLU A 537 19.07 -14.52 38.75
C GLU A 537 20.48 -13.93 38.77
N VAL A 538 20.72 -12.97 39.66
CA VAL A 538 22.00 -12.28 39.87
C VAL A 538 22.56 -12.65 41.24
N HIS A 539 23.84 -13.05 41.28
CA HIS A 539 24.57 -13.40 42.50
C HIS A 539 25.99 -12.81 42.42
N LEU A 540 26.22 -11.70 43.10
CA LEU A 540 27.47 -10.95 43.09
C LEU A 540 28.10 -10.86 44.48
N LEU A 541 29.42 -10.66 44.50
CA LEU A 541 30.21 -10.56 45.71
C LEU A 541 31.25 -9.44 45.58
N THR A 542 31.39 -8.65 46.65
CA THR A 542 32.46 -7.65 46.78
C THR A 542 33.04 -7.67 48.21
N LEU A 543 34.14 -6.95 48.42
CA LEU A 543 34.73 -6.73 49.75
C LEU A 543 34.73 -5.23 50.07
N SER A 544 34.50 -4.87 51.33
CA SER A 544 34.77 -3.52 51.80
C SER A 544 36.27 -3.19 51.71
N CYS A 545 36.60 -1.96 51.32
CA CYS A 545 37.98 -1.58 51.06
C CYS A 545 38.79 -1.26 52.33
N GLY A 546 40.12 -1.30 52.22
CA GLY A 546 41.08 -0.77 53.20
C GLY A 546 42.20 -1.72 53.60
N GLY A 547 42.08 -3.01 53.29
CA GLY A 547 43.11 -4.03 53.55
C GLY A 547 43.63 -4.68 52.27
N ALA A 548 42.99 -5.76 51.84
CA ALA A 548 43.26 -6.46 50.59
C ALA A 548 42.71 -5.71 49.36
N VAL A 549 41.62 -4.96 49.52
CA VAL A 549 41.06 -4.07 48.48
C VAL A 549 41.48 -2.62 48.72
N ASP A 550 42.01 -1.95 47.69
CA ASP A 550 42.37 -0.52 47.73
C ASP A 550 41.09 0.33 47.66
N CYS A 551 40.98 1.33 48.55
CA CYS A 551 39.85 2.27 48.55
C CYS A 551 39.91 3.33 47.44
N ALA A 552 41.00 3.41 46.68
CA ALA A 552 41.17 4.37 45.57
C ALA A 552 41.02 5.86 45.95
N GLY A 553 40.99 6.20 47.24
CA GLY A 553 40.78 7.55 47.77
C GLY A 553 39.51 7.70 48.63
N GLU A 554 38.59 6.73 48.56
CA GLU A 554 37.39 6.67 49.40
C GLU A 554 37.71 6.27 50.86
N PRO A 555 36.75 6.44 51.79
CA PRO A 555 36.88 5.94 53.16
C PRO A 555 37.14 4.43 53.22
N VAL A 556 37.94 3.99 54.20
CA VAL A 556 37.99 2.57 54.59
C VAL A 556 36.57 2.09 54.90
N GLY A 557 36.26 0.84 54.55
CA GLY A 557 34.93 0.27 54.73
C GLY A 557 33.99 0.46 53.53
N THR A 558 34.27 1.34 52.58
CA THR A 558 33.43 1.50 51.38
C THR A 558 33.40 0.23 50.55
N PHE A 559 32.21 -0.17 50.09
CA PHE A 559 31.99 -1.24 49.13
C PHE A 559 31.14 -0.74 47.94
N ARG A 560 31.17 -1.47 46.82
CA ARG A 560 30.50 -1.08 45.58
C ARG A 560 30.19 -2.28 44.69
N PHE A 561 29.03 -2.23 44.04
CA PHE A 561 28.63 -3.05 42.91
C PHE A 561 28.27 -2.10 41.75
N SER A 562 29.07 -2.10 40.69
CA SER A 562 28.83 -1.31 39.47
C SER A 562 28.38 -2.24 38.33
N ASP A 563 27.97 -1.65 37.21
CA ASP A 563 27.53 -2.37 36.01
C ASP A 563 26.30 -3.29 36.26
N LEU A 564 25.39 -2.88 37.15
CA LEU A 564 24.15 -3.60 37.45
C LEU A 564 23.09 -3.30 36.41
N VAL A 565 22.37 -4.32 35.94
CA VAL A 565 21.10 -4.10 35.21
C VAL A 565 20.05 -3.60 36.22
N PRO A 566 19.11 -2.72 35.84
CA PRO A 566 17.92 -2.43 36.64
C PRO A 566 17.22 -3.71 37.14
N GLY A 567 16.57 -3.66 38.30
CA GLY A 567 15.94 -4.83 38.93
C GLY A 567 15.90 -4.82 40.46
N ASP A 568 15.43 -5.94 41.03
CA ASP A 568 15.20 -6.13 42.45
C ASP A 568 16.37 -6.91 43.10
N TYR A 569 17.07 -6.29 44.07
CA TYR A 569 18.23 -6.89 44.73
C TYR A 569 18.17 -6.80 46.25
N GLU A 570 18.69 -7.82 46.93
CA GLU A 570 19.00 -7.82 48.36
C GLU A 570 20.52 -7.78 48.56
N ILE A 571 20.97 -6.84 49.39
CA ILE A 571 22.37 -6.67 49.77
C ILE A 571 22.52 -7.20 51.19
N THR A 572 23.47 -8.12 51.41
CA THR A 572 23.72 -8.71 52.74
C THR A 572 25.22 -8.73 53.06
N GLU A 573 25.58 -8.84 54.34
CA GLU A 573 26.96 -9.04 54.76
C GLU A 573 27.18 -10.45 55.32
N VAL A 574 28.40 -10.97 55.17
CA VAL A 574 28.88 -12.08 56.00
C VAL A 574 29.51 -11.47 57.25
N THR A 575 28.73 -11.40 58.34
CA THR A 575 29.19 -10.81 59.61
C THR A 575 30.53 -11.39 60.06
N PRO A 576 31.59 -10.56 60.21
CA PRO A 576 32.92 -11.02 60.60
C PRO A 576 32.92 -11.71 61.96
N ALA A 577 33.81 -12.68 62.13
CA ALA A 577 33.92 -13.45 63.36
C ALA A 577 34.20 -12.54 64.58
N GLY A 578 33.34 -12.60 65.59
CA GLY A 578 33.44 -11.77 66.80
C GLY A 578 32.66 -10.45 66.75
N PHE A 579 32.04 -10.13 65.61
CA PHE A 579 31.12 -9.01 65.45
C PHE A 579 29.66 -9.48 65.49
N VAL A 580 28.75 -8.52 65.66
CA VAL A 580 27.30 -8.68 65.52
C VAL A 580 26.80 -7.54 64.63
N GLN A 581 26.04 -7.86 63.58
CA GLN A 581 25.34 -6.87 62.77
C GLN A 581 24.24 -6.19 63.59
N ILE A 582 24.29 -4.86 63.66
CA ILE A 582 23.32 -4.01 64.37
C ILE A 582 22.37 -3.34 63.38
N TRP A 583 22.89 -2.94 62.21
CA TRP A 583 22.11 -2.33 61.15
C TRP A 583 22.62 -2.70 59.75
N PRO A 584 21.74 -2.86 58.75
CA PRO A 584 20.30 -3.15 58.90
C PRO A 584 20.08 -4.54 59.54
N GLU A 585 18.87 -4.85 60.01
CA GLU A 585 18.53 -6.23 60.40
C GLU A 585 18.20 -7.05 59.14
N GLY A 586 19.08 -7.97 58.76
CA GLY A 586 18.86 -8.92 57.67
C GLY A 586 19.38 -8.51 56.29
N GLY A 587 19.65 -7.23 56.05
CA GLY A 587 20.15 -6.72 54.77
C GLY A 587 19.42 -5.45 54.31
N HIS A 588 19.79 -4.94 53.13
CA HIS A 588 19.07 -3.88 52.43
C HIS A 588 18.35 -4.48 51.22
N SER A 589 17.10 -4.10 50.97
CA SER A 589 16.42 -4.39 49.70
C SER A 589 16.44 -3.12 48.86
N VAL A 590 16.97 -3.20 47.64
CA VAL A 590 17.05 -2.10 46.67
C VAL A 590 16.32 -2.47 45.39
N VAL A 591 15.57 -1.52 44.84
CA VAL A 591 14.95 -1.59 43.52
C VAL A 591 15.70 -0.58 42.68
N LEU A 592 16.44 -1.04 41.67
CA LEU A 592 17.29 -0.18 40.84
C LEU A 592 16.63 0.12 39.51
N THR A 593 16.69 1.39 39.13
CA THR A 593 16.26 1.90 37.82
C THR A 593 17.44 2.32 36.93
N SER A 594 17.20 2.58 35.65
CA SER A 594 18.22 3.01 34.68
C SER A 594 19.01 4.24 35.15
N ASP A 595 20.34 4.17 35.09
CA ASP A 595 21.30 5.20 35.55
C ASP A 595 21.23 5.52 37.07
N GLU A 596 20.60 4.65 37.87
CA GLU A 596 20.47 4.87 39.32
C GLU A 596 21.80 4.62 40.07
N VAL A 597 22.18 5.58 40.91
CA VAL A 597 23.32 5.45 41.84
C VAL A 597 22.77 5.39 43.27
N CYS A 598 22.57 4.17 43.76
CA CYS A 598 22.03 3.89 45.09
C CYS A 598 23.17 3.93 46.13
N THR A 599 23.23 5.00 46.92
CA THR A 599 24.21 5.19 48.01
C THR A 599 23.62 4.84 49.38
N ASP A 600 24.43 4.99 50.44
CA ASP A 600 24.01 4.89 51.84
C ASP A 600 23.45 3.51 52.25
N ASN A 601 23.79 2.46 51.49
CA ASN A 601 23.51 1.06 51.82
C ASN A 601 24.43 0.53 52.93
N ASP A 602 24.51 1.28 54.03
CA ASP A 602 25.54 1.11 55.04
C ASP A 602 25.27 -0.07 55.98
N PHE A 603 26.34 -0.71 56.44
CA PHE A 603 26.26 -1.82 57.38
C PHE A 603 27.03 -1.48 58.67
N ALA A 604 26.33 -1.44 59.78
CA ALA A 604 26.85 -1.16 61.12
C ALA A 604 27.10 -2.47 61.89
N ASN A 605 28.35 -2.77 62.22
CA ASN A 605 28.67 -3.91 63.10
C ASN A 605 29.25 -3.48 64.44
N PHE A 606 28.81 -4.17 65.49
CA PHE A 606 29.35 -4.05 66.83
C PHE A 606 30.30 -5.21 67.14
N GLY A 607 31.59 -4.91 67.36
CA GLY A 607 32.63 -5.85 67.80
C GLY A 607 34.04 -5.29 67.56
N PRO A 608 35.10 -5.84 68.16
CA PRO A 608 35.14 -6.85 69.20
C PRO A 608 35.05 -6.24 70.61
N CYS A 609 35.17 -7.07 71.65
CA CYS A 609 35.12 -6.67 73.06
C CYS A 609 36.45 -6.02 73.53
N ASP A 610 36.91 -4.98 72.83
CA ASP A 610 38.23 -4.38 73.03
C ASP A 610 38.44 -3.75 74.42
N GLY A 611 39.69 -3.76 74.90
CA GLY A 611 40.07 -3.18 76.20
C GLY A 611 39.70 -4.00 77.44
N LEU A 612 39.14 -5.21 77.30
CA LEU A 612 38.65 -6.04 78.42
C LEU A 612 39.66 -7.09 78.96
N THR A 613 40.85 -7.19 78.38
CA THR A 613 41.84 -8.20 78.77
C THR A 613 42.66 -7.79 80.01
N PRO A 614 43.11 -8.75 80.85
CA PRO A 614 44.09 -8.48 81.89
C PRO A 614 45.43 -7.95 81.35
N GLY A 615 45.74 -8.19 80.07
CA GLY A 615 46.96 -7.71 79.41
C GLY A 615 47.01 -6.18 79.30
N TYR A 616 45.92 -5.56 78.85
CA TYR A 616 45.78 -4.09 78.82
C TYR A 616 46.01 -3.50 80.22
N TRP A 617 45.25 -3.98 81.20
CA TRP A 617 45.32 -3.50 82.58
C TRP A 617 46.64 -3.83 83.29
N SER A 618 47.39 -4.86 82.89
CA SER A 618 48.73 -5.12 83.46
C SER A 618 49.72 -3.97 83.28
N ASN A 619 49.50 -3.14 82.26
CA ASN A 619 50.33 -1.98 81.92
C ASN A 619 49.66 -0.63 82.26
N TRP A 620 48.60 -0.63 83.10
CA TRP A 620 47.77 0.54 83.39
C TRP A 620 48.56 1.82 83.75
N ARG A 621 49.73 1.68 84.37
CA ARG A 621 50.66 2.78 84.73
C ARG A 621 51.16 3.61 83.54
N ASN A 622 51.11 3.07 82.33
CA ASN A 622 51.46 3.80 81.11
C ASN A 622 50.35 4.78 80.69
N HIS A 623 49.12 4.59 81.21
CA HIS A 623 47.91 5.31 80.82
C HIS A 623 47.37 6.21 81.95
N TYR A 624 47.50 5.78 83.20
CA TYR A 624 46.93 6.46 84.37
C TYR A 624 47.94 6.60 85.52
N THR A 625 47.85 7.69 86.28
CA THR A 625 48.52 7.82 87.58
C THR A 625 47.80 6.99 88.66
N GLU A 626 48.49 6.64 89.76
CA GLU A 626 47.85 5.95 90.90
C GLU A 626 46.60 6.68 91.41
N GLY A 627 46.59 8.02 91.40
CA GLY A 627 45.44 8.83 91.80
C GLY A 627 44.24 8.74 90.84
N GLN A 628 44.47 8.42 89.56
CA GLN A 628 43.43 8.21 88.55
C GLN A 628 42.95 6.76 88.50
N PHE A 629 43.81 5.80 88.85
CA PHE A 629 43.45 4.38 88.88
C PHE A 629 42.75 3.95 90.18
N LEU A 630 43.05 4.58 91.31
CA LEU A 630 42.42 4.25 92.60
C LEU A 630 40.87 4.42 92.61
N PRO A 631 40.26 5.43 91.96
CA PRO A 631 38.81 5.51 91.75
C PRO A 631 38.26 4.33 90.94
N LEU A 632 38.95 3.93 89.86
CA LEU A 632 38.54 2.81 89.00
C LEU A 632 38.50 1.48 89.74
N LEU A 633 39.25 1.32 90.83
CA LEU A 633 39.18 0.12 91.66
C LEU A 633 37.91 0.02 92.51
N GLN A 634 37.14 1.09 92.71
CA GLN A 634 35.96 1.05 93.58
C GLN A 634 34.90 0.05 93.05
N GLY A 635 34.38 -0.82 93.91
CA GLY A 635 33.46 -1.89 93.51
C GLY A 635 34.11 -3.11 92.84
N THR A 636 35.41 -3.07 92.50
CA THR A 636 36.15 -4.25 92.00
C THR A 636 36.53 -5.21 93.13
N VAL A 637 37.01 -6.41 92.76
CA VAL A 637 37.63 -7.37 93.70
C VAL A 637 38.93 -6.88 94.37
N ALA A 638 39.51 -5.76 93.89
CA ALA A 638 40.70 -5.13 94.45
C ALA A 638 40.42 -3.69 94.98
N ALA A 639 39.18 -3.42 95.38
CA ALA A 639 38.73 -2.08 95.79
C ALA A 639 39.64 -1.41 96.84
N GLY A 640 40.16 -0.24 96.46
CA GLY A 640 41.05 0.58 97.29
C GLY A 640 42.47 0.02 97.46
N ASN A 641 42.87 -1.03 96.73
CA ASN A 641 44.17 -1.69 96.90
C ASN A 641 44.87 -1.92 95.55
N VAL A 642 45.65 -0.92 95.11
CA VAL A 642 46.43 -0.96 93.87
C VAL A 642 47.40 -2.14 93.82
N ALA A 643 48.06 -2.47 94.93
CA ALA A 643 49.02 -3.57 94.97
C ALA A 643 48.34 -4.95 94.77
N LEU A 644 47.11 -5.12 95.25
CA LEU A 644 46.30 -6.32 94.97
C LEU A 644 45.76 -6.34 93.54
N ALA A 645 45.49 -5.17 92.95
CA ALA A 645 45.13 -5.07 91.55
C ALA A 645 46.31 -5.48 90.65
N ASP A 646 47.51 -4.97 90.93
CA ASP A 646 48.74 -5.33 90.24
C ASP A 646 49.03 -6.84 90.31
N ASP A 647 48.90 -7.45 91.51
CA ASP A 647 49.11 -8.89 91.72
C ASP A 647 48.21 -9.73 90.80
N TYR A 648 46.90 -9.46 90.79
CA TYR A 648 45.97 -10.15 89.90
C TYR A 648 46.26 -9.89 88.41
N LEU A 649 46.50 -8.63 88.01
CA LEU A 649 46.68 -8.27 86.60
C LEU A 649 47.98 -8.83 86.01
N SER A 650 49.07 -8.79 86.78
CA SER A 650 50.40 -9.28 86.38
C SER A 650 50.60 -10.80 86.57
N SER A 651 49.67 -11.49 87.25
CA SER A 651 49.73 -12.95 87.39
C SER A 651 49.71 -13.67 86.03
N VAL A 652 50.62 -14.63 85.84
CA VAL A 652 50.84 -15.31 84.52
C VAL A 652 50.27 -16.73 84.50
N GLY A 653 49.81 -17.26 85.64
CA GLY A 653 49.30 -18.63 85.74
C GLY A 653 47.79 -18.70 85.65
N CYS A 654 47.26 -19.40 84.64
CA CYS A 654 45.87 -19.86 84.63
C CYS A 654 45.71 -21.35 84.32
N ASP A 655 46.37 -22.16 85.14
CA ASP A 655 46.14 -23.60 85.20
C ASP A 655 44.81 -23.95 85.90
N ALA A 656 44.49 -25.25 85.92
CA ALA A 656 43.23 -25.74 86.48
C ALA A 656 43.21 -25.79 88.02
N ASP A 657 44.34 -25.58 88.70
CA ASP A 657 44.49 -25.75 90.15
C ASP A 657 44.34 -24.43 90.94
N ASP A 658 44.42 -23.26 90.29
CA ASP A 658 44.01 -21.96 90.88
C ASP A 658 42.93 -21.22 90.06
N ALA A 659 41.84 -21.92 89.72
CA ALA A 659 40.71 -21.36 88.98
C ALA A 659 40.09 -20.11 89.64
N LEU A 660 40.14 -20.00 90.99
CA LEU A 660 39.55 -18.86 91.71
C LEU A 660 40.40 -17.59 91.61
N HIS A 661 41.74 -17.71 91.57
CA HIS A 661 42.63 -16.57 91.29
C HIS A 661 42.42 -16.07 89.86
N CYS A 662 42.32 -16.97 88.87
CA CYS A 662 42.01 -16.61 87.49
C CYS A 662 40.67 -15.87 87.35
N MET A 663 39.62 -16.35 88.00
CA MET A 663 38.34 -15.64 88.00
C MET A 663 38.46 -14.23 88.56
N ARG A 664 39.24 -14.01 89.62
CA ARG A 664 39.50 -12.66 90.17
C ARG A 664 40.29 -11.79 89.22
N ARG A 665 41.30 -12.33 88.53
CA ARG A 665 42.06 -11.63 87.49
C ARG A 665 41.18 -11.15 86.35
N PHE A 666 40.42 -12.06 85.73
CA PHE A 666 39.54 -11.68 84.61
C PHE A 666 38.43 -10.73 85.08
N LEU A 667 37.79 -11.01 86.22
CA LEU A 667 36.76 -10.12 86.77
C LEU A 667 37.30 -8.72 87.12
N LEU A 668 38.52 -8.62 87.64
CA LEU A 668 39.15 -7.33 87.89
C LEU A 668 39.36 -6.53 86.60
N ALA A 669 39.94 -7.15 85.57
CA ALA A 669 40.17 -6.49 84.28
C ALA A 669 38.84 -5.99 83.67
N ASN A 670 37.82 -6.86 83.62
CA ASN A 670 36.52 -6.51 83.07
C ASN A 670 35.81 -5.42 83.90
N GLN A 671 35.90 -5.47 85.24
CA GLN A 671 35.30 -4.44 86.10
C GLN A 671 36.08 -3.11 86.07
N LEU A 672 37.38 -3.13 85.81
CA LEU A 672 38.18 -1.91 85.59
C LEU A 672 37.77 -1.20 84.29
N THR A 673 37.57 -1.93 83.19
CA THR A 673 37.04 -1.37 81.93
C THR A 673 35.63 -0.82 82.12
N LEU A 674 34.75 -1.54 82.82
CA LEU A 674 33.42 -1.04 83.22
C LEU A 674 33.49 0.28 84.01
N ASN A 675 34.38 0.34 84.99
CA ASN A 675 34.48 1.51 85.84
C ASN A 675 35.11 2.69 85.09
N LEU A 676 36.02 2.44 84.12
CA LEU A 676 36.58 3.47 83.25
C LEU A 676 35.51 4.04 82.31
N THR A 677 34.72 3.20 81.64
CA THR A 677 33.65 3.64 80.73
C THR A 677 32.54 4.45 81.44
N GLN A 678 32.39 4.28 82.76
CA GLN A 678 31.43 5.04 83.57
C GLN A 678 32.04 6.29 84.23
N HIS A 679 33.34 6.58 84.06
CA HIS A 679 34.03 7.64 84.79
C HIS A 679 34.16 8.93 83.96
N SER A 680 33.23 9.87 84.17
CA SER A 680 33.08 11.13 83.41
C SER A 680 34.28 12.09 83.35
N GLU A 681 35.37 11.83 84.07
CA GLU A 681 36.56 12.70 84.15
C GLU A 681 37.87 12.03 83.69
N LEU A 682 37.84 10.76 83.28
CA LEU A 682 39.05 10.05 82.83
C LEU A 682 39.01 9.82 81.31
N PRO A 683 40.13 10.01 80.59
CA PRO A 683 40.17 9.71 79.17
C PRO A 683 40.01 8.21 78.96
N ASN A 684 38.88 7.87 78.35
CA ASN A 684 38.62 6.56 77.79
C ASN A 684 39.27 6.54 76.38
N PRO A 685 40.19 5.60 76.06
CA PRO A 685 40.79 5.55 74.73
C PRO A 685 39.80 5.10 73.63
N ASP A 686 38.73 4.40 73.99
CA ASP A 686 37.73 3.85 73.06
C ASP A 686 36.32 3.93 73.68
N ASP A 687 35.42 4.72 73.10
CA ASP A 687 34.13 5.07 73.72
C ASP A 687 33.15 3.90 73.93
N ALA A 688 32.23 4.10 74.87
CA ALA A 688 31.68 3.02 75.71
C ALA A 688 30.39 2.32 75.22
N GLY A 689 30.48 1.07 74.74
CA GLY A 689 29.32 0.17 74.50
C GLY A 689 29.38 -1.21 75.19
N LEU A 690 30.45 -1.51 75.94
CA LEU A 690 31.06 -2.85 75.95
C LEU A 690 30.38 -4.00 76.71
N VAL A 691 29.41 -3.83 77.61
CA VAL A 691 29.04 -4.93 78.55
C VAL A 691 27.63 -5.49 78.42
N GLY A 692 26.67 -4.69 77.94
CA GLY A 692 25.36 -5.22 77.56
C GLY A 692 25.40 -6.09 76.31
N LEU A 693 26.26 -5.72 75.35
CA LEU A 693 26.27 -6.25 73.98
C LEU A 693 27.43 -7.22 73.70
N CYS A 694 28.54 -7.18 74.44
CA CYS A 694 29.64 -8.14 74.27
C CYS A 694 29.15 -9.59 74.55
N ARG A 695 29.11 -10.37 73.47
CA ARG A 695 28.54 -11.72 73.41
C ARG A 695 29.46 -12.62 72.58
N ILE A 696 29.67 -13.85 73.05
CA ILE A 696 30.27 -14.91 72.23
C ILE A 696 29.22 -16.01 72.05
N GLU A 697 29.05 -16.49 70.82
CA GLU A 697 28.11 -17.56 70.52
C GLU A 697 28.46 -18.84 71.31
N GLY A 698 27.44 -19.55 71.82
CA GLY A 698 27.62 -20.71 72.70
C GLY A 698 28.12 -20.40 74.13
N ILE A 699 28.60 -19.18 74.42
CA ILE A 699 29.21 -18.80 75.71
C ILE A 699 28.31 -17.85 76.54
N GLY A 700 27.51 -17.02 75.88
CA GLY A 700 26.57 -16.07 76.50
C GLY A 700 27.06 -14.62 76.40
N THR A 701 26.61 -13.75 77.30
CA THR A 701 27.07 -12.34 77.39
C THR A 701 28.12 -12.16 78.49
N LEU A 702 28.99 -11.18 78.32
CA LEU A 702 29.98 -10.83 79.35
C LEU A 702 29.33 -10.44 80.68
N GLN A 703 28.24 -9.65 80.66
CA GLN A 703 27.42 -9.33 81.82
C GLN A 703 27.00 -10.58 82.62
N SER A 704 26.60 -11.65 81.92
CA SER A 704 26.21 -12.92 82.57
C SER A 704 27.40 -13.64 83.20
N ALA A 705 28.55 -13.71 82.51
CA ALA A 705 29.75 -14.35 83.03
C ALA A 705 30.33 -13.61 84.25
N ILE A 706 30.29 -12.27 84.25
CA ILE A 706 30.63 -11.42 85.40
C ILE A 706 29.70 -11.69 86.59
N SER A 707 28.38 -11.75 86.36
CA SER A 707 27.39 -12.01 87.41
C SER A 707 27.59 -13.39 88.06
N ASP A 708 27.79 -14.43 87.24
CA ASP A 708 28.04 -15.79 87.72
C ASP A 708 29.37 -15.87 88.50
N ALA A 709 30.40 -15.16 88.05
CA ALA A 709 31.70 -15.12 88.73
C ALA A 709 31.63 -14.40 90.08
N LEU A 710 30.88 -13.30 90.18
CA LEU A 710 30.60 -12.60 91.43
C LEU A 710 29.81 -13.49 92.41
N ALA A 711 28.85 -14.27 91.91
CA ALA A 711 28.09 -15.23 92.73
C ALA A 711 28.99 -16.34 93.31
N ILE A 712 29.89 -16.90 92.49
CA ILE A 712 30.92 -17.86 92.93
C ILE A 712 31.85 -17.23 93.97
N LEU A 713 32.37 -16.03 93.73
CA LEU A 713 33.30 -15.36 94.63
C LEU A 713 32.68 -14.99 95.98
N ALA A 714 31.38 -14.69 96.02
CA ALA A 714 30.66 -14.45 97.26
C ALA A 714 30.48 -15.71 98.12
N ARG A 715 30.43 -16.91 97.52
CA ARG A 715 30.18 -18.19 98.21
C ARG A 715 30.93 -19.37 97.55
N PRO A 716 32.27 -19.39 97.52
CA PRO A 716 33.02 -20.35 96.70
C PRO A 716 32.84 -21.81 97.12
N LEU A 717 32.52 -22.07 98.40
CA LEU A 717 32.21 -23.41 98.90
C LEU A 717 30.80 -23.92 98.52
N GLY A 718 29.99 -23.08 97.85
CA GLY A 718 28.64 -23.41 97.39
C GLY A 718 28.58 -23.94 95.95
N PHE A 719 29.70 -23.98 95.24
CA PHE A 719 29.82 -24.42 93.85
C PHE A 719 30.83 -25.56 93.73
N SER A 720 30.60 -26.47 92.78
CA SER A 720 31.54 -27.54 92.44
C SER A 720 32.73 -27.03 91.62
N ARG A 721 33.81 -27.82 91.55
CA ARG A 721 35.00 -27.48 90.74
C ARG A 721 34.63 -27.27 89.27
N ASP A 722 33.70 -28.06 88.74
CA ASP A 722 33.32 -28.00 87.33
C ASP A 722 32.49 -26.75 87.01
N GLU A 723 31.56 -26.35 87.89
CA GLU A 723 30.80 -25.09 87.75
C GLU A 723 31.73 -23.87 87.79
N ILE A 724 32.73 -23.88 88.67
CA ILE A 724 33.76 -22.83 88.77
C ILE A 724 34.60 -22.79 87.48
N LEU A 725 35.00 -23.94 86.94
CA LEU A 725 35.77 -24.03 85.70
C LEU A 725 34.97 -23.56 84.47
N VAL A 726 33.67 -23.84 84.39
CA VAL A 726 32.79 -23.35 83.32
C VAL A 726 32.76 -21.82 83.31
N VAL A 727 32.54 -21.18 84.46
CA VAL A 727 32.49 -19.70 84.54
C VAL A 727 33.87 -19.09 84.31
N LYS A 728 34.95 -19.70 84.82
CA LYS A 728 36.34 -19.31 84.54
C LYS A 728 36.66 -19.38 83.05
N ASN A 729 36.22 -20.42 82.35
CA ASN A 729 36.48 -20.57 80.91
C ASN A 729 35.62 -19.61 80.07
N ARG A 730 34.37 -19.33 80.47
CA ARG A 730 33.55 -18.28 79.84
C ARG A 730 34.21 -16.90 79.94
N LEU A 731 34.69 -16.52 81.13
CA LEU A 731 35.44 -15.27 81.32
C LEU A 731 36.78 -15.23 80.56
N ALA A 732 37.48 -16.37 80.44
CA ALA A 732 38.72 -16.46 79.68
C ALA A 732 38.48 -16.26 78.17
N ALA A 733 37.42 -16.85 77.61
CA ALA A 733 37.10 -16.70 76.19
C ALA A 733 36.87 -15.24 75.78
N PHE A 734 36.19 -14.43 76.61
CA PHE A 734 36.06 -12.98 76.39
C PHE A 734 37.39 -12.22 76.47
N ALA A 735 38.40 -12.76 77.15
CA ALA A 735 39.73 -12.16 77.26
C ALA A 735 40.73 -12.70 76.20
N GLU A 736 40.37 -13.74 75.45
CA GLU A 736 41.19 -14.37 74.40
C GLU A 736 40.79 -13.92 72.98
N LEU A 737 39.74 -13.10 72.82
CA LEU A 737 39.27 -12.57 71.52
C LEU A 737 40.31 -11.73 70.76
N ASN A 738 41.40 -11.31 71.40
CA ASN A 738 42.39 -10.39 70.85
C ASN A 738 43.75 -11.04 70.50
N GLY A 739 43.88 -12.37 70.62
CA GLY A 739 45.10 -13.13 70.29
C GLY A 739 46.10 -13.34 71.43
#